data_AF-A0A2U1MMW4-F1
#
_entry.id   AF-A0A2U1MMW4-F1
#
_cell.length_a   1.000
_cell.length_b   1.000
_cell.length_c   1.000
_cell.angle_alpha   90.00
_cell.angle_beta   90.00
_cell.angle_gamma   90.00
#
_symmetry.space_group_name_H-M   'P 1'
#
loop_
_entity.id
_entity.type
_entity.pdbx_description
1 polymer ?
#
loop_
_entity_poly.entity_id
_entity_poly.type
_entity_poly.pdbx_seq_one_letter_code
_entity_poly.pdbx_strand_id
1 'polypeptide(L)'
;MAFYFVDFQLAVSRTFCSKQERLALLKFKHSVRDVADCCHHGLVMTVASGKEFIATKLLGKLTAFISEEVSSSLRHLRNLKFLDLSANDFRGSRIPEFIGSFKQLSYLNLSNAHFSGVIPPHIGNISSLKVLDLGSEGPYSDDTLMSDDMSWIYGLSLLKYLDLSHVDLSKAQNRDMLFYLMPSLEMLSLSGCGLTNADLGTLSNLSTTLANMKHLDLGYNHFKGQFPGFFQNITSLEFLDLSYFDFSLSTNFLSTIHYFPKMRLSGCGLHNMHLSPNHLNFTTISIIQHLDLSGNRIEGRYPSALTNMSSLLSLDLSSNILNSSVPVMPNLLRLDLSRNNFEHIDDVGIWRQCHLKELSVSYNQFRIELSDSPKNVSECSQYAFERLNLDWSLKGAFPADSLGRMANLRGLSLYGNELTGPILESLGRLRLLEELDLCDNQLTGPIPTFIGKLTKLNLALNHLNGSIPESIGRLAALTVLDLTGNQLAGTIPVSIGQLTKLRYLHISENSLEGVITEAHFAKLSMLKELYIASNSKLTFIVSRDWKPPFQLISAYLSSIKIINGFPQWLRTQKKLRSLSWYNASITGPLPTWLRKMPVIDFLDLSHNKLSGPLTNLPNEESVDVSHSYVKVLYMQNNLFNESIPISLCGRTDLEYLDLSRNRLTGKIPKCLGNMRNLYAIHFSSNQLSGVIPSSMVPQSSILHRLNLNDNHFTGELPRELGNLQELVMLDVGDNGFSGNIPEWIGENLTELAILRLHKNNFTGSIPRSLCNNSFLQILDLAQNNLMGPIPHCLGKLNGMVTHNSSVSGLFLSEEKLIQVINGVSLEYTTTFPLVINMDLSSNKLSGEIPVELMSLSALLGLNLSNNHLNSGIPDSIGNMKAVISLDFSGNQLTSPIPPSIAALNFLSHLNLSHNNLSGRIPTGNQLQTLTDPSIYVGNRDLCAGFWGFIGLLLFKKHWRHKLYRFSEEIMDKIYVAVVLRVDKMKRGREST
;
A
#
# COMPACT_ATOMS: atom_id res chain seq x y z
N MET A 1 13.11 -44.76 5.01
CA MET A 1 12.22 -44.74 3.82
C MET A 1 11.01 -45.60 4.18
N ALA A 2 9.80 -45.10 3.91
CA ALA A 2 8.48 -45.60 4.35
C ALA A 2 8.10 -45.33 5.82
N PHE A 3 7.23 -44.33 6.07
CA PHE A 3 6.11 -44.39 7.03
C PHE A 3 5.00 -43.41 6.58
N TYR A 4 3.78 -43.74 6.99
CA TYR A 4 2.51 -43.63 6.28
C TYR A 4 1.77 -42.28 6.30
N PHE A 5 0.85 -42.16 5.32
CA PHE A 5 -0.41 -41.40 5.34
C PHE A 5 -1.11 -41.35 6.71
N VAL A 6 -1.70 -40.21 7.08
CA VAL A 6 -2.98 -40.17 7.81
C VAL A 6 -3.89 -39.14 7.16
N ASP A 7 -4.78 -39.69 6.34
CA ASP A 7 -6.08 -39.18 5.92
C ASP A 7 -6.92 -38.74 7.14
N PHE A 8 -7.97 -37.96 6.95
CA PHE A 8 -8.95 -37.68 8.03
C PHE A 8 -9.80 -38.93 8.33
N GLN A 9 -9.17 -40.06 8.64
CA GLN A 9 -9.84 -41.15 9.32
C GLN A 9 -9.97 -40.74 10.78
N LEU A 10 -11.23 -40.61 11.23
CA LEU A 10 -11.58 -40.88 12.62
C LEU A 10 -11.00 -42.25 13.00
N ALA A 11 -9.73 -42.29 13.44
CA ALA A 11 -9.22 -43.31 14.34
C ALA A 11 -9.83 -43.05 15.73
N VAL A 12 -11.16 -43.03 15.78
CA VAL A 12 -11.87 -43.43 16.98
C VAL A 12 -11.50 -44.90 17.11
N SER A 13 -10.57 -45.23 18.00
CA SER A 13 -10.52 -46.61 18.47
C SER A 13 -11.95 -46.96 18.88
N ARG A 14 -12.48 -48.07 18.33
CA ARG A 14 -13.89 -48.47 18.48
C ARG A 14 -14.31 -48.73 19.93
N THR A 15 -13.45 -48.42 20.90
CA THR A 15 -13.57 -48.79 22.30
C THR A 15 -13.73 -47.63 23.27
N PHE A 16 -13.50 -46.34 22.92
CA PHE A 16 -13.41 -45.29 23.96
C PHE A 16 -14.04 -43.89 23.71
N CYS A 17 -14.57 -43.55 22.53
CA CYS A 17 -15.31 -42.29 22.33
C CYS A 17 -16.82 -42.54 22.25
N SER A 18 -17.62 -41.83 23.04
CA SER A 18 -19.09 -42.02 23.01
C SER A 18 -19.68 -41.55 21.67
N LYS A 19 -20.79 -42.15 21.24
CA LYS A 19 -21.51 -41.74 20.00
C LYS A 19 -21.86 -40.24 20.02
N GLN A 20 -22.12 -39.70 21.20
CA GLN A 20 -22.48 -38.30 21.41
C GLN A 20 -21.29 -37.34 21.23
N GLU A 21 -20.10 -37.69 21.74
CA GLU A 21 -18.87 -36.91 21.55
C GLU A 21 -18.45 -36.86 20.08
N ARG A 22 -18.56 -37.99 19.37
CA ARG A 22 -18.28 -38.04 17.92
C ARG A 22 -19.23 -37.15 17.12
N LEU A 23 -20.51 -37.15 17.46
CA LEU A 23 -21.50 -36.29 16.79
C LEU A 23 -21.23 -34.81 17.08
N ALA A 24 -20.79 -34.49 18.30
CA ALA A 24 -20.44 -33.13 18.70
C ALA A 24 -19.24 -32.59 17.91
N LEU A 25 -18.18 -33.39 17.78
CA LEU A 25 -16.99 -33.04 16.99
C LEU A 25 -17.29 -32.92 15.49
N LEU A 26 -18.13 -33.80 14.96
CA LEU A 26 -18.59 -33.69 13.58
C LEU A 26 -19.37 -32.39 13.35
N LYS A 27 -20.31 -32.05 14.24
CA LYS A 27 -21.07 -30.78 14.13
C LYS A 27 -20.16 -29.56 14.22
N PHE A 28 -19.15 -29.58 15.08
CA PHE A 28 -18.17 -28.50 15.17
C PHE A 28 -17.30 -28.41 13.91
N LYS A 29 -16.85 -29.55 13.37
CA LYS A 29 -16.13 -29.56 12.09
C LYS A 29 -16.95 -28.95 10.94
N HIS A 30 -18.28 -29.12 10.94
CA HIS A 30 -19.14 -28.53 9.91
C HIS A 30 -19.41 -27.04 10.14
N SER A 31 -19.21 -26.53 11.37
CA SER A 31 -19.41 -25.10 11.67
C SER A 31 -18.18 -24.25 11.37
N VAL A 32 -16.98 -24.86 11.25
CA VAL A 32 -15.71 -24.16 11.06
C VAL A 32 -15.25 -24.26 9.60
N ARG A 33 -14.79 -23.16 9.02
CA ARG A 33 -14.25 -23.10 7.65
C ARG A 33 -12.73 -22.98 7.70
N ASP A 34 -12.04 -23.83 6.95
CA ASP A 34 -10.58 -23.84 6.82
C ASP A 34 -10.15 -22.80 5.77
N VAL A 35 -9.27 -21.86 6.14
CA VAL A 35 -8.73 -20.84 5.21
C VAL A 35 -7.51 -21.38 4.45
N ALA A 36 -7.01 -22.57 4.80
CA ALA A 36 -5.86 -23.16 4.14
C ALA A 36 -6.28 -24.12 3.02
N ASP A 37 -6.51 -23.58 1.82
CA ASP A 37 -6.24 -24.36 0.62
C ASP A 37 -4.71 -24.53 0.52
N CYS A 38 -4.23 -25.74 0.76
CA CYS A 38 -3.30 -26.09 1.86
C CYS A 38 -2.84 -27.55 1.85
N CYS A 39 -3.05 -28.37 0.79
CA CYS A 39 -2.63 -29.80 0.80
C CYS A 39 -1.24 -29.99 1.44
N HIS A 40 -1.28 -30.64 2.62
CA HIS A 40 -0.26 -30.83 3.65
C HIS A 40 -0.11 -29.76 4.73
N HIS A 41 -1.21 -29.26 5.30
CA HIS A 41 -1.32 -29.02 6.74
C HIS A 41 -2.74 -29.41 7.17
N GLY A 42 -2.87 -30.40 8.05
CA GLY A 42 -4.16 -30.84 8.58
C GLY A 42 -4.64 -29.90 9.68
N LEU A 43 -5.94 -29.91 9.95
CA LEU A 43 -6.56 -29.24 11.10
C LEU A 43 -5.69 -29.40 12.37
N VAL A 44 -5.29 -28.31 13.01
CA VAL A 44 -4.74 -28.38 14.38
C VAL A 44 -5.80 -27.88 15.35
N MET A 45 -6.82 -28.71 15.55
CA MET A 45 -7.70 -28.61 16.70
C MET A 45 -7.26 -29.72 17.65
N THR A 46 -6.60 -29.35 18.75
CA THR A 46 -6.17 -30.34 19.73
C THR A 46 -7.29 -30.53 20.74
N VAL A 47 -8.06 -31.61 20.58
CA VAL A 47 -9.13 -32.01 21.53
C VAL A 47 -8.69 -33.33 22.15
N ALA A 48 -8.25 -33.30 23.41
CA ALA A 48 -7.81 -34.51 24.11
C ALA A 48 -8.84 -34.94 25.17
N SER A 49 -9.39 -36.15 25.00
CA SER A 49 -10.25 -36.84 25.98
C SER A 49 -9.68 -38.22 26.33
N GLY A 50 -8.94 -38.32 27.44
CA GLY A 50 -8.51 -39.61 28.01
C GLY A 50 -7.29 -40.30 27.37
N LYS A 51 -6.31 -40.63 28.23
CA LYS A 51 -5.08 -41.48 28.16
C LYS A 51 -4.14 -41.50 26.94
N GLU A 52 -4.43 -40.93 25.78
CA GLU A 52 -3.42 -40.76 24.72
C GLU A 52 -3.28 -39.29 24.30
N PHE A 53 -2.05 -38.79 24.44
CA PHE A 53 -1.59 -37.49 23.94
C PHE A 53 -1.38 -37.60 22.42
N ILE A 54 -2.16 -36.87 21.63
CA ILE A 54 -1.78 -36.49 20.26
C ILE A 54 -1.60 -34.98 20.28
N ALA A 55 -0.39 -34.54 20.61
CA ALA A 55 0.02 -33.14 20.52
C ALA A 55 0.85 -32.98 19.25
N THR A 56 0.37 -32.16 18.31
CA THR A 56 1.22 -31.58 17.26
C THR A 56 1.39 -30.11 17.56
N LYS A 57 2.55 -29.77 18.13
CA LYS A 57 3.05 -28.41 18.31
C LYS A 57 3.81 -28.02 17.04
N LEU A 58 3.32 -27.01 16.33
CA LEU A 58 4.07 -26.29 15.29
C LEU A 58 3.73 -24.81 15.44
N LEU A 59 4.61 -24.09 16.14
CA LEU A 59 4.63 -22.63 16.17
C LEU A 59 5.20 -22.13 14.84
N GLY A 60 4.49 -21.16 14.24
CA GLY A 60 4.94 -20.35 13.10
C GLY A 60 4.37 -20.76 11.75
N LYS A 61 3.28 -20.07 11.33
CA LYS A 61 2.94 -19.58 9.96
C LYS A 61 1.45 -19.74 9.56
N LEU A 62 0.76 -18.60 9.45
CA LEU A 62 -0.14 -18.19 8.34
C LEU A 62 -1.37 -19.05 7.95
N THR A 63 -2.06 -19.73 8.87
CA THR A 63 -3.39 -20.30 8.56
C THR A 63 -4.33 -20.28 9.77
N ALA A 64 -5.37 -19.44 9.73
CA ALA A 64 -6.43 -19.35 10.75
C ALA A 64 -7.70 -20.09 10.29
N PHE A 65 -8.47 -20.69 11.20
CA PHE A 65 -9.86 -21.08 10.91
C PHE A 65 -10.77 -19.85 10.95
N ILE A 66 -11.79 -19.78 10.09
CA ILE A 66 -12.85 -18.75 10.20
C ILE A 66 -14.15 -19.42 10.65
N SER A 67 -14.78 -18.87 11.68
CA SER A 67 -16.12 -19.27 12.13
C SER A 67 -16.88 -18.07 12.66
N GLU A 68 -18.20 -17.99 12.44
CA GLU A 68 -19.02 -16.90 13.01
C GLU A 68 -19.18 -17.01 14.53
N GLU A 69 -19.03 -18.22 15.08
CA GLU A 69 -19.07 -18.48 16.53
C GLU A 69 -18.46 -19.86 16.85
N VAL A 70 -18.20 -20.14 18.12
CA VAL A 70 -17.83 -21.49 18.58
C VAL A 70 -19.11 -22.34 18.72
N SER A 71 -19.19 -23.45 17.98
CA SER A 71 -20.40 -24.29 17.98
C SER A 71 -20.78 -24.79 19.37
N SER A 72 -22.04 -24.55 19.73
CA SER A 72 -22.68 -25.10 20.94
C SER A 72 -22.65 -26.63 21.01
N SER A 73 -22.33 -27.34 19.92
CA SER A 73 -22.18 -28.79 19.93
C SER A 73 -21.07 -29.26 20.88
N LEU A 74 -20.02 -28.47 21.08
CA LEU A 74 -18.87 -28.80 21.92
C LEU A 74 -19.24 -29.08 23.38
N ARG A 75 -20.34 -28.51 23.89
CA ARG A 75 -20.83 -28.75 25.27
C ARG A 75 -21.03 -30.22 25.65
N HIS A 76 -21.10 -31.12 24.66
CA HIS A 76 -21.27 -32.55 24.90
C HIS A 76 -19.94 -33.30 25.13
N LEU A 77 -18.79 -32.64 24.98
CA LEU A 77 -17.46 -33.20 25.25
C LEU A 77 -17.13 -33.17 26.75
N ARG A 78 -17.85 -33.96 27.55
CA ARG A 78 -17.81 -33.89 29.03
C ARG A 78 -16.46 -34.31 29.65
N ASN A 79 -15.62 -35.03 28.91
CA ASN A 79 -14.30 -35.51 29.35
C ASN A 79 -13.13 -34.69 28.79
N LEU A 80 -13.41 -33.51 28.24
CA LEU A 80 -12.40 -32.66 27.60
C LEU A 80 -11.38 -32.13 28.61
N LYS A 81 -10.09 -32.33 28.33
CA LYS A 81 -8.97 -31.86 29.18
C LYS A 81 -8.15 -30.74 28.58
N PHE A 82 -8.13 -30.62 27.26
CA PHE A 82 -7.34 -29.65 26.52
C PHE A 82 -8.20 -29.08 25.39
N LEU A 83 -8.33 -27.76 25.32
CA LEU A 83 -9.00 -27.03 24.25
C LEU A 83 -8.10 -25.87 23.81
N ASP A 84 -7.67 -25.90 22.56
CA ASP A 84 -6.88 -24.84 21.94
C ASP A 84 -7.58 -24.41 20.65
N LEU A 85 -8.05 -23.16 20.65
CA LEU A 85 -8.66 -22.46 19.53
C LEU A 85 -7.87 -21.20 19.18
N SER A 86 -6.60 -21.11 19.59
CA SER A 86 -5.77 -19.93 19.33
C SER A 86 -5.46 -19.72 17.85
N ALA A 87 -5.11 -18.48 17.48
CA ALA A 87 -4.74 -18.08 16.12
C ALA A 87 -5.81 -18.42 15.06
N ASN A 88 -7.08 -18.36 15.46
CA ASN A 88 -8.25 -18.49 14.59
C ASN A 88 -8.95 -17.14 14.45
N ASP A 89 -10.01 -17.07 13.66
CA ASP A 89 -10.82 -15.86 13.52
C ASP A 89 -12.29 -16.20 13.77
N PHE A 90 -12.75 -15.83 14.96
CA PHE A 90 -14.16 -15.95 15.37
C PHE A 90 -14.96 -14.66 15.18
N ARG A 91 -14.49 -13.72 14.35
CA ARG A 91 -15.21 -12.52 13.86
C ARG A 91 -15.84 -11.64 14.93
N GLY A 92 -15.17 -11.44 16.05
CA GLY A 92 -15.69 -10.65 17.17
C GLY A 92 -16.86 -11.33 17.87
N SER A 93 -17.07 -12.64 17.72
CA SER A 93 -18.08 -13.34 18.51
C SER A 93 -17.73 -13.34 20.00
N ARG A 94 -18.74 -13.55 20.85
CA ARG A 94 -18.54 -13.69 22.30
C ARG A 94 -18.04 -15.09 22.63
N ILE A 95 -17.18 -15.20 23.64
CA ILE A 95 -16.81 -16.49 24.22
C ILE A 95 -18.08 -17.16 24.77
N PRO A 96 -18.42 -18.41 24.37
CA PRO A 96 -19.65 -19.03 24.86
C PRO A 96 -19.60 -19.44 26.33
N GLU A 97 -20.67 -19.15 27.06
CA GLU A 97 -20.80 -19.49 28.49
C GLU A 97 -20.67 -20.99 28.78
N PHE A 98 -21.05 -21.85 27.83
CA PHE A 98 -21.01 -23.31 28.03
C PHE A 98 -19.59 -23.83 28.25
N ILE A 99 -18.54 -23.08 27.89
CA ILE A 99 -17.15 -23.48 28.16
C ILE A 99 -16.94 -23.71 29.66
N GLY A 100 -17.62 -22.94 30.51
CA GLY A 100 -17.63 -23.13 31.98
C GLY A 100 -18.18 -24.46 32.49
N SER A 101 -18.81 -25.25 31.61
CA SER A 101 -19.35 -26.58 31.97
C SER A 101 -18.32 -27.71 31.91
N PHE A 102 -17.14 -27.49 31.32
CA PHE A 102 -16.10 -28.52 31.16
C PHE A 102 -15.32 -28.78 32.46
N LYS A 103 -15.89 -29.56 33.38
CA LYS A 103 -15.32 -29.82 34.72
C LYS A 103 -13.96 -30.53 34.77
N GLN A 104 -13.46 -31.06 33.66
CA GLN A 104 -12.14 -31.73 33.57
C GLN A 104 -11.11 -30.92 32.76
N LEU A 105 -11.48 -29.74 32.26
CA LEU A 105 -10.63 -28.94 31.40
C LEU A 105 -9.44 -28.42 32.20
N SER A 106 -8.23 -28.68 31.69
CA SER A 106 -6.96 -28.31 32.33
C SER A 106 -6.16 -27.29 31.53
N TYR A 107 -6.46 -27.13 30.25
CA TYR A 107 -5.83 -26.18 29.35
C TYR A 107 -6.89 -25.56 28.45
N LEU A 108 -6.96 -24.23 28.42
CA LEU A 108 -7.81 -23.46 27.54
C LEU A 108 -6.98 -22.35 26.90
N ASN A 109 -6.87 -22.37 25.58
CA ASN A 109 -6.24 -21.30 24.82
C ASN A 109 -7.21 -20.77 23.75
N LEU A 110 -7.54 -19.48 23.86
CA LEU A 110 -8.39 -18.73 22.94
C LEU A 110 -7.67 -17.48 22.41
N SER A 111 -6.34 -17.41 22.53
CA SER A 111 -5.58 -16.22 22.16
C SER A 111 -5.52 -15.98 20.65
N ASN A 112 -5.42 -14.72 20.25
CA ASN A 112 -5.41 -14.31 18.84
C ASN A 112 -6.55 -14.95 18.03
N ALA A 113 -7.71 -15.13 18.67
CA ALA A 113 -8.86 -15.81 18.08
C ALA A 113 -9.97 -14.84 17.61
N HIS A 114 -9.73 -13.52 17.72
CA HIS A 114 -10.71 -12.46 17.44
C HIS A 114 -12.06 -12.63 18.18
N PHE A 115 -12.06 -13.02 19.45
CA PHE A 115 -13.26 -12.90 20.30
C PHE A 115 -13.45 -11.44 20.76
N SER A 116 -14.70 -11.04 21.02
CA SER A 116 -15.02 -9.72 21.59
C SER A 116 -16.03 -9.82 22.75
N GLY A 117 -16.19 -8.72 23.48
CA GLY A 117 -17.19 -8.60 24.53
C GLY A 117 -16.73 -9.14 25.89
N VAL A 118 -17.70 -9.27 26.82
CA VAL A 118 -17.41 -9.62 28.22
C VAL A 118 -16.99 -11.09 28.35
N ILE A 119 -15.86 -11.34 29.02
CA ILE A 119 -15.40 -12.68 29.38
C ILE A 119 -16.45 -13.34 30.30
N PRO A 120 -17.01 -14.51 29.94
CA PRO A 120 -18.02 -15.16 30.77
C PRO A 120 -17.48 -15.58 32.14
N PRO A 121 -18.09 -15.11 33.26
CA PRO A 121 -17.68 -15.52 34.62
C PRO A 121 -17.77 -17.03 34.85
N HIS A 122 -18.57 -17.73 34.05
CA HIS A 122 -18.71 -19.19 34.04
C HIS A 122 -17.38 -19.93 33.84
N ILE A 123 -16.37 -19.32 33.21
CA ILE A 123 -15.02 -19.90 33.11
C ILE A 123 -14.44 -20.17 34.50
N GLY A 124 -14.75 -19.34 35.49
CA GLY A 124 -14.36 -19.54 36.89
C GLY A 124 -14.87 -20.85 37.51
N ASN A 125 -15.88 -21.50 36.92
CA ASN A 125 -16.40 -22.78 37.40
C ASN A 125 -15.52 -24.00 37.05
N ILE A 126 -14.40 -23.79 36.34
CA ILE A 126 -13.48 -24.83 35.86
C ILE A 126 -12.30 -24.96 36.85
N SER A 127 -12.55 -25.50 38.04
CA SER A 127 -11.52 -25.62 39.09
C SER A 127 -10.33 -26.54 38.73
N SER A 128 -10.42 -27.32 37.65
CA SER A 128 -9.34 -28.16 37.12
C SER A 128 -8.34 -27.42 36.23
N LEU A 129 -8.61 -26.16 35.88
CA LEU A 129 -7.84 -25.40 34.88
C LEU A 129 -6.43 -25.06 35.41
N LYS A 130 -5.41 -25.31 34.58
CA LYS A 130 -3.99 -25.01 34.86
C LYS A 130 -3.42 -23.94 33.93
N VAL A 131 -3.93 -23.86 32.71
CA VAL A 131 -3.52 -22.87 31.70
C VAL A 131 -4.77 -22.21 31.14
N LEU A 132 -4.78 -20.87 31.18
CA LEU A 132 -5.77 -20.02 30.53
C LEU A 132 -5.04 -18.95 29.73
N ASP A 133 -5.24 -18.94 28.43
CA ASP A 133 -4.69 -17.93 27.53
C ASP A 133 -5.84 -17.29 26.73
N LEU A 134 -6.06 -16.00 26.96
CA LEU A 134 -7.06 -15.16 26.30
C LEU A 134 -6.41 -13.96 25.60
N GLY A 135 -5.08 -13.94 25.48
CA GLY A 135 -4.33 -12.79 25.00
C GLY A 135 -4.53 -12.45 23.52
N SER A 136 -4.12 -11.25 23.12
CA SER A 136 -4.11 -10.79 21.72
C SER A 136 -2.76 -10.11 21.38
N GLU A 137 -2.34 -10.10 20.10
CA GLU A 137 -1.07 -9.53 19.63
C GLU A 137 -1.04 -7.98 19.53
N GLY A 138 -2.12 -7.28 19.90
CA GLY A 138 -2.14 -5.82 19.94
C GLY A 138 -3.53 -5.22 20.24
N PRO A 139 -3.62 -3.89 20.43
CA PRO A 139 -4.89 -3.20 20.64
C PRO A 139 -5.67 -3.10 19.32
N TYR A 140 -6.44 -4.13 18.98
CA TYR A 140 -7.29 -4.15 17.79
C TYR A 140 -8.68 -3.58 18.11
N SER A 141 -8.93 -2.33 17.70
CA SER A 141 -10.26 -1.74 17.46
C SER A 141 -11.26 -1.70 18.64
N ASP A 142 -12.41 -1.07 18.41
CA ASP A 142 -13.47 -0.81 19.40
C ASP A 142 -14.18 -2.08 19.95
N ASP A 143 -13.86 -3.28 19.44
CA ASP A 143 -14.48 -4.57 19.79
C ASP A 143 -13.49 -5.55 20.50
N THR A 144 -12.84 -5.11 21.58
CA THR A 144 -11.88 -5.94 22.34
C THR A 144 -12.58 -6.81 23.41
N LEU A 145 -11.96 -7.93 23.83
CA LEU A 145 -12.39 -8.68 25.02
C LEU A 145 -12.28 -7.81 26.26
N MET A 146 -13.29 -7.83 27.11
CA MET A 146 -13.33 -7.04 28.35
C MET A 146 -13.78 -7.88 29.54
N SER A 147 -13.54 -7.39 30.76
CA SER A 147 -14.12 -7.98 31.97
C SER A 147 -14.76 -6.89 32.82
N ASP A 148 -15.98 -7.12 33.32
CA ASP A 148 -16.65 -6.17 34.24
C ASP A 148 -16.23 -6.39 35.71
N ASP A 149 -15.80 -7.61 36.06
CA ASP A 149 -15.37 -8.00 37.40
C ASP A 149 -14.37 -9.16 37.30
N MET A 150 -13.28 -9.12 38.06
CA MET A 150 -12.26 -10.17 38.08
C MET A 150 -12.50 -11.25 39.14
N SER A 151 -13.57 -11.17 39.94
CA SER A 151 -13.85 -12.13 41.03
C SER A 151 -13.98 -13.60 40.57
N TRP A 152 -14.31 -13.85 39.30
CA TRP A 152 -14.46 -15.21 38.76
C TRP A 152 -13.17 -16.03 38.78
N ILE A 153 -12.00 -15.39 38.83
CA ILE A 153 -10.71 -16.09 38.92
C ILE A 153 -10.57 -16.89 40.22
N TYR A 154 -11.32 -16.52 41.28
CA TYR A 154 -11.30 -17.22 42.58
C TYR A 154 -11.62 -18.72 42.45
N GLY A 155 -12.44 -19.10 41.47
CA GLY A 155 -12.78 -20.50 41.22
C GLY A 155 -11.66 -21.32 40.57
N LEU A 156 -10.58 -20.69 40.07
CA LEU A 156 -9.49 -21.30 39.31
C LEU A 156 -8.27 -21.65 40.18
N SER A 157 -8.47 -22.33 41.30
CA SER A 157 -7.43 -22.57 42.33
C SER A 157 -6.18 -23.33 41.88
N LEU A 158 -6.24 -24.07 40.77
CA LEU A 158 -5.12 -24.83 40.20
C LEU A 158 -4.37 -24.12 39.07
N LEU A 159 -4.74 -22.87 38.76
CA LEU A 159 -4.17 -22.13 37.63
C LEU A 159 -2.68 -21.83 37.86
N LYS A 160 -1.88 -22.10 36.84
CA LYS A 160 -0.42 -21.90 36.80
C LYS A 160 0.01 -20.88 35.75
N TYR A 161 -0.74 -20.76 34.66
CA TYR A 161 -0.47 -19.85 33.54
C TYR A 161 -1.74 -19.06 33.23
N LEU A 162 -1.64 -17.74 33.26
CA LEU A 162 -2.71 -16.83 32.90
C LEU A 162 -2.17 -15.73 31.97
N ASP A 163 -2.70 -15.68 30.75
CA ASP A 163 -2.42 -14.60 29.81
C ASP A 163 -3.73 -13.88 29.46
N LEU A 164 -3.79 -12.60 29.80
CA LEU A 164 -4.89 -11.68 29.48
C LEU A 164 -4.39 -10.48 28.66
N SER A 165 -3.27 -10.61 27.97
CA SER A 165 -2.66 -9.50 27.21
C SER A 165 -3.67 -8.85 26.27
N HIS A 166 -3.78 -7.53 26.34
CA HIS A 166 -4.71 -6.70 25.57
C HIS A 166 -6.21 -6.97 25.83
N VAL A 167 -6.58 -7.64 26.92
CA VAL A 167 -7.96 -7.63 27.44
C VAL A 167 -8.21 -6.31 28.16
N ASP A 168 -9.30 -5.61 27.84
CA ASP A 168 -9.67 -4.36 28.51
C ASP A 168 -10.14 -4.64 29.95
N LEU A 169 -9.29 -4.31 30.92
CA LEU A 169 -9.60 -4.36 32.35
C LEU A 169 -9.78 -2.95 32.94
N SER A 170 -9.80 -1.89 32.13
CA SER A 170 -9.80 -0.50 32.61
C SER A 170 -11.02 -0.14 33.48
N LYS A 171 -12.15 -0.84 33.31
CA LYS A 171 -13.40 -0.66 34.06
C LYS A 171 -13.75 -1.82 35.00
N ALA A 172 -12.92 -2.88 35.05
CA ALA A 172 -13.21 -4.07 35.84
C ALA A 172 -13.15 -3.80 37.34
N GLN A 173 -14.05 -4.41 38.11
CA GLN A 173 -13.95 -4.44 39.58
C GLN A 173 -12.98 -5.55 40.05
N ASN A 174 -12.40 -5.38 41.24
CA ASN A 174 -11.56 -6.37 41.93
C ASN A 174 -10.31 -6.85 41.15
N ARG A 175 -9.71 -5.98 40.34
CA ARG A 175 -8.56 -6.30 39.47
C ARG A 175 -7.31 -6.71 40.24
N ASP A 176 -7.13 -6.13 41.41
CA ASP A 176 -6.02 -6.37 42.31
C ASP A 176 -5.95 -7.83 42.81
N MET A 177 -7.10 -8.53 42.84
CA MET A 177 -7.20 -9.95 43.21
C MET A 177 -6.21 -10.85 42.43
N LEU A 178 -5.92 -10.52 41.17
CA LEU A 178 -5.00 -11.26 40.30
C LEU A 178 -3.60 -11.42 40.91
N PHE A 179 -3.19 -10.50 41.78
CA PHE A 179 -1.85 -10.48 42.33
C PHE A 179 -1.73 -11.24 43.66
N TYR A 180 -2.81 -11.40 44.44
CA TYR A 180 -2.71 -11.99 45.80
C TYR A 180 -3.57 -13.24 46.04
N LEU A 181 -4.59 -13.54 45.22
CA LEU A 181 -5.49 -14.68 45.44
C LEU A 181 -5.12 -15.96 44.68
N MET A 182 -4.02 -15.95 43.92
CA MET A 182 -3.62 -17.04 43.03
C MET A 182 -2.22 -17.60 43.41
N PRO A 183 -2.08 -18.31 44.55
CA PRO A 183 -0.78 -18.77 45.05
C PRO A 183 -0.11 -19.83 44.15
N SER A 184 -0.87 -20.49 43.29
CA SER A 184 -0.38 -21.52 42.35
C SER A 184 0.24 -20.96 41.07
N LEU A 185 0.12 -19.64 40.84
CA LEU A 185 0.44 -19.01 39.56
C LEU A 185 1.96 -18.90 39.35
N GLU A 186 2.45 -19.37 38.20
CA GLU A 186 3.85 -19.35 37.78
C GLU A 186 4.08 -18.36 36.60
N MET A 187 3.05 -18.07 35.80
CA MET A 187 3.11 -17.09 34.71
C MET A 187 1.85 -16.23 34.69
N LEU A 188 2.04 -14.92 34.61
CA LEU A 188 1.00 -13.92 34.49
C LEU A 188 1.39 -12.89 33.42
N SER A 189 0.55 -12.73 32.40
CA SER A 189 0.63 -11.59 31.48
C SER A 189 -0.63 -10.74 31.56
N LEU A 190 -0.43 -9.45 31.84
CA LEU A 190 -1.45 -8.39 31.85
C LEU A 190 -1.02 -7.23 30.97
N SER A 191 -0.24 -7.52 29.92
CA SER A 191 0.28 -6.50 29.00
C SER A 191 -0.88 -5.77 28.33
N GLY A 192 -0.87 -4.43 28.27
CA GLY A 192 -1.90 -3.69 27.54
C GLY A 192 -3.33 -3.78 28.10
N CYS A 193 -3.52 -4.08 29.38
CA CYS A 193 -4.84 -4.23 30.00
C CYS A 193 -5.50 -2.93 30.52
N GLY A 194 -4.84 -1.78 30.31
CA GLY A 194 -5.32 -0.48 30.81
C GLY A 194 -5.14 -0.30 32.33
N LEU A 195 -4.19 -1.01 32.94
CA LEU A 195 -3.89 -0.92 34.38
C LEU A 195 -3.15 0.37 34.73
N THR A 196 -3.29 0.81 35.98
CA THR A 196 -2.72 2.04 36.52
C THR A 196 -2.01 1.80 37.86
N ASN A 197 -1.24 2.78 38.36
CA ASN A 197 -0.57 2.66 39.66
C ASN A 197 -1.49 2.29 40.84
N ALA A 198 -2.77 2.67 40.79
CA ALA A 198 -3.73 2.35 41.84
C ALA A 198 -3.91 0.83 42.01
N ASP A 199 -3.81 0.09 40.91
CA ASP A 199 -3.97 -1.37 40.87
C ASP A 199 -2.76 -2.10 41.49
N LEU A 200 -1.60 -1.44 41.55
CA LEU A 200 -0.40 -1.95 42.23
C LEU A 200 -0.33 -1.55 43.71
N GLY A 201 -1.10 -0.54 44.14
CA GLY A 201 -1.00 0.07 45.47
C GLY A 201 -1.38 -0.86 46.64
N THR A 202 -2.17 -1.90 46.39
CA THR A 202 -2.54 -2.91 47.40
C THR A 202 -1.42 -3.93 47.65
N LEU A 203 -0.43 -4.03 46.75
CA LEU A 203 0.65 -5.03 46.79
C LEU A 203 1.78 -4.67 47.76
N SER A 204 1.94 -3.40 48.10
CA SER A 204 3.02 -2.94 48.99
C SER A 204 2.91 -3.46 50.42
N ASN A 205 1.72 -3.93 50.83
CA ASN A 205 1.42 -4.31 52.23
C ASN A 205 1.28 -5.83 52.45
N LEU A 206 1.47 -6.67 51.43
CA LEU A 206 1.23 -8.12 51.50
C LEU A 206 2.53 -8.91 51.34
N SER A 207 2.87 -9.73 52.34
CA SER A 207 4.11 -10.52 52.39
C SER A 207 4.06 -11.85 51.63
N THR A 208 2.90 -12.26 51.12
CA THR A 208 2.65 -13.58 50.48
C THR A 208 2.31 -13.50 48.98
N THR A 209 2.41 -12.31 48.40
CA THR A 209 1.97 -11.98 47.03
C THR A 209 2.90 -12.61 45.98
N LEU A 210 2.34 -13.41 45.06
CA LEU A 210 3.05 -13.98 43.90
C LEU A 210 4.30 -14.84 44.18
N ALA A 211 4.38 -15.52 45.32
CA ALA A 211 5.60 -16.23 45.74
C ALA A 211 6.18 -17.27 44.73
N ASN A 212 5.33 -17.85 43.87
CA ASN A 212 5.72 -18.87 42.88
C ASN A 212 5.91 -18.32 41.44
N MET A 213 5.81 -17.01 41.25
CA MET A 213 5.81 -16.37 39.94
C MET A 213 7.18 -16.43 39.27
N LYS A 214 7.24 -17.02 38.07
CA LYS A 214 8.42 -17.14 37.21
C LYS A 214 8.40 -16.17 36.02
N HIS A 215 7.23 -15.80 35.52
CA HIS A 215 7.12 -14.92 34.37
C HIS A 215 6.02 -13.89 34.59
N LEU A 216 6.40 -12.61 34.57
CA LEU A 216 5.46 -11.52 34.80
C LEU A 216 5.61 -10.46 33.71
N ASP A 217 4.53 -10.25 32.96
CA ASP A 217 4.44 -9.22 31.93
C ASP A 217 3.36 -8.20 32.33
N LEU A 218 3.80 -6.96 32.53
CA LEU A 218 2.97 -5.81 32.86
C LEU A 218 3.16 -4.68 31.84
N GLY A 219 3.74 -4.99 30.68
CA GLY A 219 4.06 -4.02 29.65
C GLY A 219 2.83 -3.28 29.09
N TYR A 220 3.05 -2.20 28.36
CA TYR A 220 2.01 -1.46 27.62
C TYR A 220 0.81 -0.99 28.48
N ASN A 221 0.98 -0.86 29.79
CA ASN A 221 -0.01 -0.31 30.72
C ASN A 221 0.27 1.17 31.03
N HIS A 222 -0.57 1.80 31.86
CA HIS A 222 -0.46 3.22 32.22
C HIS A 222 0.24 3.43 33.56
N PHE A 223 1.30 2.67 33.82
CA PHE A 223 2.10 2.79 35.03
C PHE A 223 3.14 3.93 34.93
N LYS A 224 3.39 4.62 36.04
CA LYS A 224 4.35 5.72 36.14
C LYS A 224 5.02 5.80 37.50
N GLY A 225 6.20 6.41 37.60
CA GLY A 225 6.86 6.70 38.89
C GLY A 225 7.95 5.69 39.27
N GLN A 226 8.11 5.40 40.57
CA GLN A 226 9.23 4.59 41.07
C GLN A 226 9.04 3.08 40.81
N PHE A 227 10.15 2.35 40.73
CA PHE A 227 10.14 0.89 40.60
C PHE A 227 9.44 0.25 41.82
N PRO A 228 8.36 -0.53 41.64
CA PRO A 228 7.61 -1.09 42.75
C PRO A 228 8.46 -2.03 43.63
N GLY A 229 8.53 -1.74 44.93
CA GLY A 229 9.36 -2.49 45.87
C GLY A 229 8.93 -3.94 46.09
N PHE A 230 7.66 -4.29 45.81
CA PHE A 230 7.13 -5.65 46.05
C PHE A 230 7.76 -6.72 45.15
N PHE A 231 8.36 -6.34 44.01
CA PHE A 231 9.11 -7.28 43.15
C PHE A 231 10.27 -7.94 43.91
N GLN A 232 10.79 -7.31 44.98
CA GLN A 232 11.80 -7.91 45.87
C GLN A 232 11.34 -9.19 46.54
N ASN A 233 10.03 -9.33 46.79
CA ASN A 233 9.48 -10.48 47.48
C ASN A 233 9.28 -11.69 46.54
N ILE A 234 9.43 -11.49 45.22
CA ILE A 234 9.18 -12.50 44.19
C ILE A 234 10.51 -13.15 43.76
N THR A 235 11.11 -13.95 44.65
CA THR A 235 12.45 -14.52 44.42
C THR A 235 12.52 -15.62 43.36
N SER A 236 11.37 -16.09 42.87
CA SER A 236 11.26 -17.16 41.87
C SER A 236 11.19 -16.67 40.42
N LEU A 237 11.17 -15.35 40.20
CA LEU A 237 10.94 -14.77 38.89
C LEU A 237 12.14 -15.02 37.95
N GLU A 238 11.86 -15.28 36.68
CA GLU A 238 12.84 -15.59 35.62
C GLU A 238 12.76 -14.56 34.48
N PHE A 239 11.59 -13.96 34.29
CA PHE A 239 11.31 -12.96 33.28
C PHE A 239 10.40 -11.85 33.82
N LEU A 240 10.76 -10.61 33.53
CA LEU A 240 9.97 -9.41 33.86
C LEU A 240 9.89 -8.48 32.65
N ASP A 241 8.67 -8.16 32.22
CA ASP A 241 8.39 -7.13 31.21
C ASP A 241 7.66 -5.94 31.84
N LEU A 242 8.28 -4.77 31.74
CA LEU A 242 7.73 -3.49 32.19
C LEU A 242 7.77 -2.45 31.07
N SER A 243 7.77 -2.90 29.81
CA SER A 243 7.81 -2.00 28.66
C SER A 243 6.69 -0.95 28.75
N TYR A 244 6.99 0.31 28.42
CA TYR A 244 6.09 1.47 28.54
C TYR A 244 5.66 1.83 29.97
N PHE A 245 6.32 1.30 31.00
CA PHE A 245 6.23 1.86 32.35
C PHE A 245 7.07 3.16 32.40
N ASP A 246 6.43 4.30 32.69
CA ASP A 246 7.10 5.60 32.70
C ASP A 246 7.96 5.81 33.96
N PHE A 247 9.27 5.60 33.83
CA PHE A 247 10.26 5.81 34.89
C PHE A 247 10.90 7.21 34.85
N SER A 248 10.46 8.13 33.98
CA SER A 248 11.12 9.43 33.75
C SER A 248 11.29 10.31 35.00
N LEU A 249 10.45 10.11 36.02
CA LEU A 249 10.48 10.84 37.29
C LEU A 249 11.19 10.08 38.43
N SER A 250 11.74 8.88 38.18
CA SER A 250 12.33 8.00 39.18
C SER A 250 13.86 8.14 39.24
N THR A 251 14.41 8.40 40.41
CA THR A 251 15.87 8.58 40.57
C THR A 251 16.64 7.31 40.89
N ASN A 252 16.00 6.21 41.31
CA ASN A 252 16.64 4.95 41.69
C ASN A 252 15.88 3.77 41.09
N PHE A 253 16.27 3.34 39.88
CA PHE A 253 15.47 2.41 39.09
C PHE A 253 15.90 0.92 39.26
N LEU A 254 17.19 0.61 39.48
CA LEU A 254 17.68 -0.79 39.57
C LEU A 254 18.38 -1.14 40.89
N SER A 255 18.36 -0.28 41.91
CA SER A 255 19.06 -0.56 43.19
C SER A 255 18.45 -1.71 44.01
N THR A 256 17.24 -2.15 43.63
CA THR A 256 16.33 -2.99 44.42
C THR A 256 15.93 -4.31 43.75
N ILE A 257 16.52 -4.69 42.62
CA ILE A 257 16.14 -5.94 41.91
C ILE A 257 16.94 -7.13 42.44
N HIS A 258 16.27 -8.11 43.04
CA HIS A 258 16.89 -9.40 43.35
C HIS A 258 16.46 -10.47 42.33
N TYR A 259 17.39 -10.80 41.43
CA TYR A 259 17.51 -12.12 40.79
C TYR A 259 16.59 -12.49 39.62
N PHE A 260 16.59 -11.77 38.49
CA PHE A 260 15.90 -12.22 37.24
C PHE A 260 16.86 -12.20 36.00
N PRO A 261 17.01 -13.29 35.23
CA PRO A 261 17.91 -13.37 34.07
C PRO A 261 17.39 -12.65 32.82
N LYS A 262 16.08 -12.38 32.68
CA LYS A 262 15.51 -11.70 31.51
C LYS A 262 14.65 -10.50 31.92
N MET A 263 14.94 -9.33 31.35
CA MET A 263 14.24 -8.10 31.68
C MET A 263 13.98 -7.26 30.42
N ARG A 264 12.76 -6.74 30.28
CA ARG A 264 12.36 -5.83 29.20
C ARG A 264 11.84 -4.51 29.74
N LEU A 265 12.39 -3.44 29.19
CA LEU A 265 12.19 -2.06 29.61
C LEU A 265 12.09 -1.14 28.40
N SER A 266 11.43 -1.62 27.34
CA SER A 266 11.28 -0.86 26.11
C SER A 266 10.36 0.34 26.34
N GLY A 267 10.66 1.52 25.80
CA GLY A 267 9.74 2.66 25.87
C GLY A 267 9.51 3.25 27.28
N CYS A 268 10.38 2.98 28.23
CA CYS A 268 10.24 3.35 29.65
C CYS A 268 10.62 4.79 30.00
N GLY A 269 11.05 5.59 29.02
CA GLY A 269 11.54 6.96 29.26
C GLY A 269 12.91 7.01 29.95
N LEU A 270 13.67 5.91 29.95
CA LEU A 270 15.00 5.85 30.55
C LEU A 270 16.00 6.70 29.75
N HIS A 271 16.85 7.42 30.46
CA HIS A 271 17.93 8.24 29.89
C HIS A 271 19.26 7.98 30.60
N ASN A 272 20.38 8.46 30.06
CA ASN A 272 21.72 8.05 30.48
C ASN A 272 22.04 8.19 31.98
N MET A 273 21.52 9.22 32.66
CA MET A 273 21.68 9.37 34.12
C MET A 273 21.09 8.19 34.92
N HIS A 274 20.01 7.55 34.45
CA HIS A 274 19.42 6.36 35.08
C HIS A 274 20.34 5.14 35.00
N LEU A 275 21.24 5.12 34.00
CA LEU A 275 22.19 4.03 33.76
C LEU A 275 23.59 4.34 34.28
N SER A 276 23.72 5.29 35.21
CA SER A 276 25.00 5.66 35.81
C SER A 276 25.30 4.89 37.09
N PRO A 277 26.59 4.71 37.46
CA PRO A 277 27.00 3.99 38.67
C PRO A 277 26.36 4.45 39.97
N ASN A 278 25.95 5.73 40.06
CA ASN A 278 25.39 6.31 41.28
C ASN A 278 23.95 5.91 41.55
N HIS A 279 23.24 5.42 40.52
CA HIS A 279 21.81 5.08 40.58
C HIS A 279 21.56 3.57 40.46
N LEU A 280 22.64 2.78 40.40
CA LEU A 280 22.63 1.36 40.08
C LEU A 280 23.41 0.56 41.12
N ASN A 281 22.83 -0.54 41.61
CA ASN A 281 23.50 -1.46 42.52
C ASN A 281 24.17 -2.59 41.72
N PHE A 282 25.49 -2.52 41.56
CA PHE A 282 26.26 -3.38 40.65
C PHE A 282 26.19 -4.87 40.98
N THR A 283 26.06 -5.25 42.25
CA THR A 283 25.97 -6.66 42.65
C THR A 283 24.69 -7.32 42.14
N THR A 284 23.59 -6.59 42.07
CA THR A 284 22.27 -7.12 41.68
C THR A 284 22.02 -7.15 40.17
N ILE A 285 22.63 -6.23 39.41
CA ILE A 285 22.45 -6.13 37.95
C ILE A 285 23.34 -7.16 37.20
N SER A 286 24.41 -7.62 37.82
CA SER A 286 25.38 -8.57 37.22
C SER A 286 24.80 -9.95 36.83
N ILE A 287 23.58 -10.27 37.27
CA ILE A 287 22.90 -11.57 37.04
C ILE A 287 22.08 -11.57 35.74
N ILE A 288 21.69 -10.39 35.22
CA ILE A 288 20.83 -10.29 34.02
C ILE A 288 21.58 -10.81 32.81
N GLN A 289 20.94 -11.71 32.06
CA GLN A 289 21.47 -12.33 30.84
C GLN A 289 20.87 -11.72 29.57
N HIS A 290 19.61 -11.30 29.61
CA HIS A 290 18.92 -10.66 28.49
C HIS A 290 18.28 -9.36 28.96
N LEU A 291 18.65 -8.26 28.33
CA LEU A 291 18.16 -6.93 28.66
C LEU A 291 17.68 -6.21 27.40
N ASP A 292 16.46 -5.73 27.43
CA ASP A 292 15.89 -4.88 26.37
C ASP A 292 15.65 -3.48 26.92
N LEU A 293 16.36 -2.51 26.34
CA LEU A 293 16.28 -1.08 26.62
C LEU A 293 15.88 -0.29 25.37
N SER A 294 15.24 -0.94 24.40
CA SER A 294 14.83 -0.32 23.15
C SER A 294 13.84 0.83 23.33
N GLY A 295 13.74 1.75 22.37
CA GLY A 295 12.70 2.79 22.38
C GLY A 295 12.77 3.78 23.55
N ASN A 296 13.92 3.90 24.21
CA ASN A 296 14.16 4.84 25.30
C ASN A 296 14.82 6.13 24.79
N ARG A 297 15.28 7.00 25.70
CA ARG A 297 15.98 8.26 25.38
C ARG A 297 17.44 8.22 25.85
N ILE A 298 18.08 7.07 25.69
CA ILE A 298 19.48 6.88 26.07
C ILE A 298 20.34 7.61 25.02
N GLU A 299 20.97 8.71 25.41
CA GLU A 299 21.72 9.60 24.52
C GLU A 299 23.21 9.71 24.86
N GLY A 300 24.07 9.98 23.88
CA GLY A 300 25.47 10.29 24.12
C GLY A 300 26.34 9.05 24.34
N ARG A 301 27.12 9.04 25.44
CA ARG A 301 28.10 7.97 25.72
C ARG A 301 27.42 6.65 26.04
N TYR A 302 28.02 5.54 25.57
CA TYR A 302 27.58 4.20 25.94
C TYR A 302 27.54 4.04 27.46
N PRO A 303 26.44 3.53 28.06
CA PRO A 303 26.31 3.46 29.51
C PRO A 303 27.36 2.55 30.15
N SER A 304 28.22 3.11 31.00
CA SER A 304 29.31 2.36 31.65
C SER A 304 28.82 1.31 32.65
N ALA A 305 27.58 1.40 33.12
CA ALA A 305 27.04 0.36 33.98
C ALA A 305 26.81 -0.96 33.23
N LEU A 306 26.47 -0.89 31.93
CA LEU A 306 26.23 -2.08 31.11
C LEU A 306 27.53 -2.87 30.87
N THR A 307 28.70 -2.21 30.85
CA THR A 307 29.99 -2.92 30.70
C THR A 307 30.35 -3.78 31.90
N ASN A 308 29.78 -3.49 33.07
CA ASN A 308 30.05 -4.23 34.30
C ASN A 308 29.09 -5.43 34.49
N MET A 309 28.13 -5.62 33.59
CA MET A 309 27.18 -6.74 33.64
C MET A 309 27.80 -8.01 33.05
N SER A 310 28.55 -8.74 33.88
CA SER A 310 29.32 -9.91 33.44
C SER A 310 28.47 -11.08 32.92
N SER A 311 27.20 -11.22 33.31
CA SER A 311 26.34 -12.31 32.83
C SER A 311 25.56 -11.97 31.54
N LEU A 312 25.69 -10.75 31.01
CA LEU A 312 24.88 -10.29 29.88
C LEU A 312 25.25 -11.01 28.58
N LEU A 313 24.27 -11.72 27.99
CA LEU A 313 24.38 -12.48 26.75
C LEU A 313 23.67 -11.79 25.57
N SER A 314 22.61 -11.02 25.84
CA SER A 314 21.81 -10.33 24.83
C SER A 314 21.43 -8.94 25.32
N LEU A 315 21.61 -7.96 24.45
CA LEU A 315 21.29 -6.57 24.74
C LEU A 315 20.60 -5.91 23.54
N ASP A 316 19.42 -5.35 23.76
CA ASP A 316 18.72 -4.51 22.79
C ASP A 316 18.77 -3.06 23.25
N LEU A 317 19.39 -2.21 22.44
CA LEU A 317 19.51 -0.76 22.61
C LEU A 317 18.94 -0.04 21.37
N SER A 318 18.13 -0.72 20.56
CA SER A 318 17.57 -0.15 19.34
C SER A 318 16.63 1.03 19.63
N SER A 319 16.45 1.92 18.67
CA SER A 319 15.57 3.10 18.79
C SER A 319 15.93 3.97 20.01
N ASN A 320 17.21 4.31 20.16
CA ASN A 320 17.74 5.25 21.16
C ASN A 320 18.52 6.37 20.44
N ILE A 321 19.33 7.16 21.17
CA ILE A 321 20.05 8.33 20.66
C ILE A 321 21.56 8.19 20.91
N LEU A 322 22.09 6.96 20.88
CA LEU A 322 23.51 6.69 21.09
C LEU A 322 24.34 7.16 19.89
N ASN A 323 25.48 7.78 20.14
CA ASN A 323 26.35 8.32 19.10
C ASN A 323 27.86 8.15 19.39
N SER A 324 28.22 7.25 20.31
CA SER A 324 29.61 7.06 20.77
C SER A 324 30.04 5.60 20.71
N SER A 325 31.35 5.34 20.65
CA SER A 325 31.91 3.99 20.60
C SER A 325 31.36 3.01 21.66
N VAL A 326 30.91 1.83 21.21
CA VAL A 326 30.49 0.69 22.02
C VAL A 326 31.71 -0.09 22.54
N PRO A 327 31.91 -0.17 23.86
CA PRO A 327 33.03 -0.91 24.46
C PRO A 327 32.95 -2.42 24.17
N VAL A 328 34.09 -3.11 24.19
CA VAL A 328 34.13 -4.57 24.02
C VAL A 328 33.41 -5.25 25.19
N MET A 329 32.45 -6.12 24.88
CA MET A 329 31.67 -6.85 25.87
C MET A 329 31.92 -8.36 25.70
N PRO A 330 32.83 -8.97 26.50
CA PRO A 330 33.39 -10.28 26.19
C PRO A 330 32.39 -11.43 26.24
N ASN A 331 31.30 -11.33 27.00
CA ASN A 331 30.30 -12.39 27.14
C ASN A 331 29.06 -12.18 26.27
N LEU A 332 28.95 -11.02 25.60
CA LEU A 332 27.77 -10.68 24.84
C LEU A 332 27.73 -11.45 23.51
N LEU A 333 26.61 -12.12 23.25
CA LEU A 333 26.37 -12.92 22.05
C LEU A 333 25.45 -12.22 21.05
N ARG A 334 24.54 -11.36 21.52
CA ARG A 334 23.59 -10.62 20.67
C ARG A 334 23.52 -9.16 21.06
N LEU A 335 23.58 -8.28 20.06
CA LEU A 335 23.52 -6.84 20.25
C LEU A 335 22.67 -6.20 19.15
N ASP A 336 21.63 -5.48 19.54
CA ASP A 336 20.86 -4.62 18.64
C ASP A 336 21.11 -3.14 18.98
N LEU A 337 21.57 -2.40 17.99
CA LEU A 337 21.85 -0.96 18.03
C LEU A 337 21.11 -0.23 16.90
N SER A 338 20.12 -0.87 16.28
CA SER A 338 19.39 -0.31 15.15
C SER A 338 18.70 1.00 15.53
N ARG A 339 18.55 1.94 14.59
CA ARG A 339 17.90 3.25 14.82
C ARG A 339 18.55 4.02 15.98
N ASN A 340 19.86 4.23 15.90
CA ASN A 340 20.62 5.14 16.76
C ASN A 340 21.32 6.21 15.89
N ASN A 341 22.20 7.00 16.48
CA ASN A 341 22.90 8.11 15.83
C ASN A 341 24.41 7.85 15.68
N PHE A 342 24.82 6.61 15.44
CA PHE A 342 26.22 6.30 15.21
C PHE A 342 26.70 6.84 13.85
N GLU A 343 27.75 7.66 13.84
CA GLU A 343 28.29 8.25 12.61
C GLU A 343 29.34 7.36 11.93
N HIS A 344 30.03 6.50 12.68
CA HIS A 344 31.03 5.57 12.15
C HIS A 344 30.72 4.12 12.52
N ILE A 345 30.92 3.23 11.55
CA ILE A 345 30.72 1.78 11.76
C ILE A 345 31.71 1.17 12.75
N ASP A 346 32.87 1.79 12.93
CA ASP A 346 33.84 1.39 13.95
C ASP A 346 33.34 1.71 15.38
N ASP A 347 32.42 2.66 15.51
CA ASP A 347 31.84 3.02 16.81
C ASP A 347 30.98 1.89 17.35
N VAL A 348 30.24 1.17 16.51
CA VAL A 348 29.44 0.01 16.97
C VAL A 348 30.30 -1.20 17.35
N GLY A 349 31.61 -1.12 17.11
CA GLY A 349 32.58 -2.13 17.53
C GLY A 349 32.61 -3.38 16.67
N ILE A 350 32.13 -3.30 15.42
CA ILE A 350 32.03 -4.43 14.49
C ILE A 350 33.35 -5.20 14.33
N TRP A 351 34.50 -4.51 14.40
CA TRP A 351 35.83 -5.13 14.26
C TRP A 351 36.45 -5.65 15.56
N ARG A 352 35.89 -5.29 16.73
CA ARG A 352 36.48 -5.58 18.05
C ARG A 352 35.67 -6.53 18.94
N GLN A 353 34.39 -6.79 18.61
CA GLN A 353 33.51 -7.68 19.38
C GLN A 353 33.72 -9.16 19.02
N CYS A 354 34.78 -9.78 19.53
CA CYS A 354 35.25 -11.09 19.05
C CYS A 354 34.35 -12.30 19.40
N HIS A 355 33.36 -12.15 20.29
CA HIS A 355 32.45 -13.24 20.73
C HIS A 355 31.01 -13.07 20.25
N LEU A 356 30.71 -11.91 19.64
CA LEU A 356 29.37 -11.54 19.26
C LEU A 356 28.92 -12.35 18.04
N LYS A 357 27.76 -13.02 18.16
CA LYS A 357 27.20 -13.88 17.11
C LYS A 357 26.20 -13.15 16.24
N GLU A 358 25.41 -12.25 16.83
CA GLU A 358 24.38 -11.51 16.11
C GLU A 358 24.55 -10.01 16.40
N LEU A 359 24.66 -9.23 15.33
CA LEU A 359 24.72 -7.77 15.41
C LEU A 359 23.69 -7.19 14.44
N SER A 360 22.82 -6.33 14.96
CA SER A 360 21.92 -5.49 14.17
C SER A 360 22.25 -4.03 14.41
N VAL A 361 22.53 -3.30 13.34
CA VAL A 361 22.90 -1.87 13.37
C VAL A 361 22.16 -1.11 12.27
N SER A 362 20.98 -1.60 11.89
CA SER A 362 20.16 -1.04 10.82
C SER A 362 19.73 0.40 11.11
N TYR A 363 19.44 1.19 10.09
CA TYR A 363 19.00 2.59 10.26
C TYR A 363 19.99 3.47 11.06
N ASN A 364 21.30 3.23 10.91
CA ASN A 364 22.34 4.13 11.42
C ASN A 364 23.05 4.78 10.22
N GLN A 365 22.94 6.09 10.05
CA GLN A 365 23.47 6.78 8.87
C GLN A 365 25.00 6.96 8.94
N PHE A 366 25.75 5.88 8.70
CA PHE A 366 27.21 5.94 8.74
C PHE A 366 27.77 6.85 7.64
N ARG A 367 28.73 7.71 7.99
CA ARG A 367 29.33 8.71 7.07
C ARG A 367 30.43 8.15 6.17
N ILE A 368 30.89 6.92 6.40
CA ILE A 368 32.07 6.32 5.74
C ILE A 368 31.67 4.95 5.17
N GLU A 369 32.26 4.60 4.01
CA GLU A 369 32.21 3.24 3.45
C GLU A 369 32.83 2.22 4.42
N LEU A 370 32.34 0.98 4.44
CA LEU A 370 32.89 -0.10 5.28
C LEU A 370 34.29 -0.50 4.78
N SER A 371 35.33 0.25 5.15
CA SER A 371 36.73 -0.02 4.78
C SER A 371 37.44 -0.95 5.76
N ASP A 372 38.57 -1.52 5.33
CA ASP A 372 39.44 -2.33 6.19
C ASP A 372 39.88 -1.56 7.45
N SER A 373 39.88 -2.25 8.60
CA SER A 373 40.28 -1.72 9.90
C SER A 373 41.74 -1.21 9.91
N PRO A 374 42.07 -0.13 10.65
CA PRO A 374 43.43 0.38 10.77
C PRO A 374 44.34 -0.60 11.53
N LYS A 375 45.12 -1.39 10.76
CA LYS A 375 46.43 -2.06 10.99
C LYS A 375 46.89 -2.59 12.38
N ASN A 376 46.18 -2.39 13.50
CA ASN A 376 46.69 -2.74 14.82
C ASN A 376 45.61 -2.99 15.88
N VAL A 377 44.68 -3.90 15.59
CA VAL A 377 43.96 -4.64 16.64
C VAL A 377 44.20 -6.11 16.34
N SER A 378 44.81 -6.81 17.30
CA SER A 378 45.13 -8.24 17.28
C SER A 378 44.13 -9.08 16.49
N GLU A 379 44.64 -10.01 15.68
CA GLU A 379 43.91 -11.04 14.95
C GLU A 379 42.89 -11.81 15.83
N CYS A 380 41.70 -11.24 16.08
CA CYS A 380 40.54 -11.99 16.58
C CYS A 380 39.98 -12.83 15.42
N SER A 381 40.78 -13.81 15.02
CA SER A 381 40.80 -14.43 13.69
C SER A 381 39.42 -14.83 13.14
N GLN A 382 38.90 -14.00 12.21
CA GLN A 382 37.81 -14.28 11.25
C GLN A 382 36.35 -14.27 11.74
N TYR A 383 36.07 -13.42 12.75
CA TYR A 383 34.76 -12.92 13.22
C TYR A 383 33.69 -13.98 13.61
N ALA A 384 33.17 -13.88 14.84
CA ALA A 384 32.19 -14.83 15.41
C ALA A 384 30.76 -14.65 14.87
N PHE A 385 30.51 -13.63 14.05
CA PHE A 385 29.17 -13.35 13.55
C PHE A 385 28.60 -14.51 12.75
N GLU A 386 27.46 -15.00 13.21
CA GLU A 386 26.58 -15.90 12.49
C GLU A 386 25.53 -15.09 11.72
N ARG A 387 25.09 -13.94 12.24
CA ARG A 387 24.15 -13.03 11.56
C ARG A 387 24.58 -11.57 11.71
N LEU A 388 24.51 -10.83 10.60
CA LEU A 388 24.82 -9.41 10.54
C LEU A 388 23.73 -8.67 9.75
N ASN A 389 23.12 -7.67 10.39
CA ASN A 389 22.15 -6.77 9.76
C ASN A 389 22.67 -5.33 9.74
N LEU A 390 22.80 -4.78 8.53
CA LEU A 390 23.29 -3.45 8.20
C LEU A 390 22.30 -2.70 7.27
N ASP A 391 21.01 -3.03 7.33
CA ASP A 391 19.99 -2.44 6.47
C ASP A 391 19.89 -0.93 6.68
N TRP A 392 19.71 -0.14 5.61
CA TRP A 392 19.56 1.33 5.67
C TRP A 392 20.67 2.06 6.44
N SER A 393 21.93 1.59 6.36
CA SER A 393 23.05 2.13 7.14
C SER A 393 24.31 2.52 6.34
N LEU A 394 24.52 1.96 5.16
CA LEU A 394 25.76 2.06 4.38
C LEU A 394 25.58 2.78 3.05
N LYS A 395 26.68 3.39 2.59
CA LYS A 395 26.82 4.04 1.28
C LYS A 395 28.17 3.66 0.66
N GLY A 396 28.29 3.79 -0.66
CA GLY A 396 29.58 3.67 -1.36
C GLY A 396 29.83 2.31 -2.00
N ALA A 397 31.08 1.89 -2.16
CA ALA A 397 31.40 0.62 -2.81
C ALA A 397 30.99 -0.61 -1.96
N PHE A 398 30.54 -1.69 -2.60
CA PHE A 398 30.19 -2.95 -1.93
C PHE A 398 31.43 -3.55 -1.22
N PRO A 399 31.41 -3.71 0.12
CA PRO A 399 32.60 -4.01 0.92
C PRO A 399 32.89 -5.51 1.01
N ALA A 400 33.03 -6.15 -0.16
CA ALA A 400 33.14 -7.60 -0.26
C ALA A 400 34.37 -8.18 0.45
N ASP A 401 35.51 -7.48 0.44
CA ASP A 401 36.75 -7.99 1.04
C ASP A 401 36.71 -7.98 2.57
N SER A 402 36.08 -6.96 3.15
CA SER A 402 35.86 -6.86 4.60
C SER A 402 34.86 -7.92 5.05
N LEU A 403 33.73 -8.07 4.35
CA LEU A 403 32.69 -9.06 4.65
C LEU A 403 33.16 -10.50 4.39
N GLY A 404 33.93 -10.72 3.32
CA GLY A 404 34.45 -12.03 2.92
C GLY A 404 35.44 -12.65 3.91
N ARG A 405 35.85 -11.91 4.96
CA ARG A 405 36.66 -12.42 6.09
C ARG A 405 35.80 -12.97 7.23
N MET A 406 34.49 -12.73 7.26
CA MET A 406 33.58 -13.17 8.32
C MET A 406 33.09 -14.61 8.09
N ALA A 407 33.99 -15.59 8.21
CA ALA A 407 33.78 -16.96 7.73
C ALA A 407 32.60 -17.72 8.39
N ASN A 408 32.15 -17.28 9.57
CA ASN A 408 31.04 -17.89 10.31
C ASN A 408 29.64 -17.39 9.90
N LEU A 409 29.56 -16.39 9.01
CA LEU A 409 28.28 -15.81 8.61
C LEU A 409 27.37 -16.86 7.96
N ARG A 410 26.16 -16.94 8.50
CA ARG A 410 25.02 -17.69 7.99
C ARG A 410 23.97 -16.76 7.39
N GLY A 411 23.77 -15.57 7.98
CA GLY A 411 22.86 -14.56 7.46
C GLY A 411 23.51 -13.20 7.32
N LEU A 412 23.39 -12.59 6.14
CA LEU A 412 23.85 -11.24 5.86
C LEU A 412 22.70 -10.44 5.22
N SER A 413 22.35 -9.31 5.85
CA SER A 413 21.37 -8.36 5.32
C SER A 413 21.98 -6.98 5.17
N LEU A 414 21.88 -6.44 3.95
CA LEU A 414 22.31 -5.11 3.54
C LEU A 414 21.19 -4.41 2.76
N TYR A 415 19.93 -4.67 3.11
CA TYR A 415 18.76 -4.16 2.43
C TYR A 415 18.66 -2.63 2.49
N GLY A 416 18.26 -1.99 1.40
CA GLY A 416 17.95 -0.56 1.38
C GLY A 416 19.17 0.33 1.62
N ASN A 417 20.33 -0.04 1.08
CA ASN A 417 21.56 0.74 1.19
C ASN A 417 21.89 1.44 -0.14
N GLU A 418 22.87 2.35 -0.13
CA GLU A 418 23.36 3.02 -1.35
C GLU A 418 24.67 2.35 -1.84
N LEU A 419 24.73 1.01 -1.83
CA LEU A 419 25.94 0.28 -2.23
C LEU A 419 26.05 0.19 -3.75
N THR A 420 27.26 0.43 -4.27
CA THR A 420 27.60 0.49 -5.69
C THR A 420 28.69 -0.54 -6.05
N GLY A 421 28.92 -0.75 -7.34
CA GLY A 421 29.92 -1.70 -7.84
C GLY A 421 29.42 -3.16 -7.86
N PRO A 422 30.27 -4.12 -8.25
CA PRO A 422 29.87 -5.50 -8.42
C PRO A 422 29.96 -6.35 -7.15
N ILE A 423 29.22 -7.46 -7.13
CA ILE A 423 29.36 -8.50 -6.11
C ILE A 423 30.66 -9.28 -6.38
N LEU A 424 31.71 -9.03 -5.59
CA LEU A 424 33.05 -9.58 -5.81
C LEU A 424 33.23 -11.02 -5.29
N GLU A 425 34.24 -11.71 -5.83
CA GLU A 425 34.58 -13.11 -5.53
C GLU A 425 34.93 -13.39 -4.07
N SER A 426 35.37 -12.38 -3.31
CA SER A 426 35.65 -12.52 -1.88
C SER A 426 34.42 -12.97 -1.07
N LEU A 427 33.20 -12.67 -1.50
CA LEU A 427 31.98 -13.17 -0.84
C LEU A 427 31.83 -14.70 -0.97
N GLY A 428 32.42 -15.30 -2.01
CA GLY A 428 32.46 -16.76 -2.20
C GLY A 428 33.25 -17.51 -1.12
N ARG A 429 34.00 -16.80 -0.26
CA ARG A 429 34.69 -17.37 0.90
C ARG A 429 33.72 -17.76 2.02
N LEU A 430 32.51 -17.19 2.06
CA LEU A 430 31.50 -17.44 3.09
C LEU A 430 30.79 -18.78 2.87
N ARG A 431 31.46 -19.89 3.22
CA ARG A 431 30.97 -21.25 2.95
C ARG A 431 29.74 -21.67 3.78
N LEU A 432 29.48 -20.97 4.89
CA LEU A 432 28.35 -21.21 5.78
C LEU A 432 27.14 -20.32 5.48
N LEU A 433 27.24 -19.41 4.50
CA LEU A 433 26.18 -18.47 4.19
C LEU A 433 24.94 -19.21 3.69
N GLU A 434 23.81 -18.96 4.34
CA GLU A 434 22.49 -19.52 4.09
C GLU A 434 21.53 -18.44 3.58
N GLU A 435 21.61 -17.23 4.13
CA GLU A 435 20.73 -16.11 3.80
C GLU A 435 21.57 -14.91 3.33
N LEU A 436 21.29 -14.44 2.11
CA LEU A 436 21.90 -13.23 1.56
C LEU A 436 20.79 -12.31 1.06
N ASP A 437 20.69 -11.12 1.65
CA ASP A 437 19.76 -10.07 1.26
C ASP A 437 20.53 -8.79 0.92
N LEU A 438 20.57 -8.46 -0.38
CA LEU A 438 21.19 -7.26 -0.94
C LEU A 438 20.14 -6.40 -1.68
N CYS A 439 18.86 -6.60 -1.37
CA CYS A 439 17.76 -5.93 -2.04
C CYS A 439 17.85 -4.40 -1.89
N ASP A 440 17.36 -3.67 -2.89
CA ASP A 440 17.26 -2.22 -2.90
C ASP A 440 18.62 -1.53 -2.67
N ASN A 441 19.49 -1.67 -3.69
CA ASN A 441 20.84 -1.10 -3.73
C ASN A 441 21.17 -0.66 -5.17
N GLN A 442 22.41 -0.22 -5.43
CA GLN A 442 22.89 0.21 -6.76
C GLN A 442 23.97 -0.74 -7.31
N LEU A 443 23.91 -2.04 -6.97
CA LEU A 443 24.93 -3.02 -7.36
C LEU A 443 24.88 -3.29 -8.87
N THR A 444 26.05 -3.49 -9.47
CA THR A 444 26.23 -3.66 -10.93
C THR A 444 26.93 -4.99 -11.27
N GLY A 445 27.09 -5.29 -12.55
CA GLY A 445 27.80 -6.49 -12.99
C GLY A 445 26.96 -7.78 -12.88
N PRO A 446 27.56 -8.95 -13.19
CA PRO A 446 26.83 -10.21 -13.27
C PRO A 446 26.53 -10.81 -11.90
N ILE A 447 25.45 -11.61 -11.83
CA ILE A 447 25.21 -12.50 -10.68
C ILE A 447 26.37 -13.50 -10.59
N PRO A 448 27.09 -13.58 -9.45
CA PRO A 448 28.23 -14.46 -9.37
C PRO A 448 27.91 -15.95 -9.29
N THR A 449 28.78 -16.79 -9.86
CA THR A 449 28.61 -18.25 -9.89
C THR A 449 29.03 -18.96 -8.60
N PHE A 450 29.77 -18.27 -7.72
CA PHE A 450 30.37 -18.84 -6.50
C PHE A 450 29.45 -18.80 -5.26
N ILE A 451 28.23 -18.26 -5.40
CA ILE A 451 27.28 -18.12 -4.29
C ILE A 451 26.88 -19.51 -3.75
N GLY A 452 27.13 -19.75 -2.46
CA GLY A 452 27.39 -21.05 -1.81
C GLY A 452 26.21 -22.04 -1.62
N LYS A 453 25.73 -22.22 -0.38
CA LYS A 453 24.67 -23.19 0.01
C LYS A 453 23.40 -22.46 0.50
N LEU A 454 22.98 -21.44 -0.23
CA LEU A 454 21.90 -20.54 0.19
C LEU A 454 20.54 -21.25 0.30
N THR A 455 19.78 -20.81 1.29
CA THR A 455 18.35 -21.05 1.51
C THR A 455 17.52 -19.84 1.09
N LYS A 456 18.06 -18.62 1.15
CA LYS A 456 17.46 -17.37 0.64
C LYS A 456 18.49 -16.55 -0.12
N LEU A 457 18.15 -16.17 -1.35
CA LEU A 457 18.91 -15.20 -2.15
C LEU A 457 17.96 -14.10 -2.61
N ASN A 458 18.18 -12.89 -2.12
CA ASN A 458 17.43 -11.70 -2.52
C ASN A 458 18.41 -10.64 -3.05
N LEU A 459 18.33 -10.38 -4.35
CA LEU A 459 19.13 -9.39 -5.09
C LEU A 459 18.21 -8.39 -5.83
N ALA A 460 16.95 -8.28 -5.43
CA ALA A 460 15.97 -7.45 -6.11
C ALA A 460 16.34 -5.96 -6.06
N LEU A 461 15.79 -5.16 -6.97
CA LEU A 461 15.92 -3.70 -7.03
C LEU A 461 17.40 -3.26 -7.03
N ASN A 462 18.12 -3.66 -8.07
CA ASN A 462 19.54 -3.34 -8.27
C ASN A 462 19.82 -3.05 -9.76
N HIS A 463 21.09 -2.92 -10.15
CA HIS A 463 21.52 -2.72 -11.54
C HIS A 463 22.35 -3.91 -12.07
N LEU A 464 22.07 -5.13 -11.58
CA LEU A 464 22.79 -6.34 -11.99
C LEU A 464 22.47 -6.67 -13.46
N ASN A 465 23.49 -7.10 -14.21
CA ASN A 465 23.38 -7.40 -15.65
C ASN A 465 23.87 -8.82 -15.97
N GLY A 466 23.99 -9.15 -17.26
CA GLY A 466 24.37 -10.51 -17.69
C GLY A 466 23.25 -11.53 -17.47
N SER A 467 23.58 -12.83 -17.52
CA SER A 467 22.60 -13.92 -17.45
C SER A 467 22.43 -14.49 -16.05
N ILE A 468 21.24 -15.05 -15.76
CA ILE A 468 21.02 -15.89 -14.58
C ILE A 468 21.94 -17.13 -14.69
N PRO A 469 22.88 -17.36 -13.75
CA PRO A 469 23.84 -18.46 -13.88
C PRO A 469 23.22 -19.85 -13.64
N GLU A 470 23.67 -20.87 -14.40
CA GLU A 470 23.21 -22.26 -14.19
C GLU A 470 23.52 -22.80 -12.79
N SER A 471 24.55 -22.27 -12.12
CA SER A 471 24.98 -22.68 -10.78
C SER A 471 23.89 -22.47 -9.72
N ILE A 472 22.95 -21.53 -9.92
CA ILE A 472 21.79 -21.35 -9.03
C ILE A 472 20.98 -22.65 -8.91
N GLY A 473 20.85 -23.41 -10.00
CA GLY A 473 20.16 -24.71 -9.99
C GLY A 473 20.82 -25.79 -9.12
N ARG A 474 22.04 -25.55 -8.60
CA ARG A 474 22.74 -26.44 -7.66
C ARG A 474 22.40 -26.15 -6.19
N LEU A 475 21.71 -25.04 -5.90
CA LEU A 475 21.34 -24.61 -4.55
C LEU A 475 20.14 -25.40 -4.01
N ALA A 476 20.30 -26.71 -3.77
CA ALA A 476 19.19 -27.61 -3.41
C ALA A 476 18.41 -27.23 -2.12
N ALA A 477 18.95 -26.33 -1.29
CA ALA A 477 18.31 -25.82 -0.10
C ALA A 477 17.50 -24.52 -0.32
N LEU A 478 17.58 -23.92 -1.52
CA LEU A 478 16.99 -22.62 -1.83
C LEU A 478 15.47 -22.66 -1.74
N THR A 479 14.93 -21.70 -0.99
CA THR A 479 13.48 -21.51 -0.75
C THR A 479 12.97 -20.21 -1.35
N VAL A 480 13.82 -19.18 -1.41
CA VAL A 480 13.53 -17.86 -1.98
C VAL A 480 14.63 -17.53 -2.98
N LEU A 481 14.23 -17.22 -4.21
CA LEU A 481 15.06 -16.58 -5.22
C LEU A 481 14.34 -15.32 -5.71
N ASP A 482 14.87 -14.16 -5.35
CA ASP A 482 14.36 -12.87 -5.82
C ASP A 482 15.44 -12.08 -6.55
N LEU A 483 15.20 -11.82 -7.84
CA LEU A 483 16.05 -11.08 -8.76
C LEU A 483 15.28 -9.92 -9.42
N THR A 484 14.12 -9.57 -8.88
CA THR A 484 13.18 -8.61 -9.47
C THR A 484 13.83 -7.23 -9.68
N GLY A 485 13.49 -6.50 -10.74
CA GLY A 485 13.93 -5.12 -10.91
C GLY A 485 15.44 -4.99 -11.10
N ASN A 486 15.98 -5.68 -12.10
CA ASN A 486 17.40 -5.63 -12.48
C ASN A 486 17.54 -5.49 -14.01
N GLN A 487 18.78 -5.54 -14.51
CA GLN A 487 19.11 -5.46 -15.95
C GLN A 487 19.54 -6.83 -16.51
N LEU A 488 19.06 -7.94 -15.94
CA LEU A 488 19.45 -9.28 -16.36
C LEU A 488 18.93 -9.60 -17.77
N ALA A 489 19.73 -10.28 -18.56
CA ALA A 489 19.45 -10.65 -19.94
C ALA A 489 19.71 -12.14 -20.20
N GLY A 490 19.41 -12.62 -21.40
CA GLY A 490 19.55 -14.04 -21.76
C GLY A 490 18.42 -14.91 -21.19
N THR A 491 18.63 -16.23 -21.16
CA THR A 491 17.59 -17.21 -20.84
C THR A 491 17.51 -17.56 -19.37
N ILE A 492 16.32 -17.98 -18.91
CA ILE A 492 16.14 -18.63 -17.61
C ILE A 492 16.75 -20.05 -17.68
N PRO A 493 17.72 -20.42 -16.82
CA PRO A 493 18.31 -21.75 -16.84
C PRO A 493 17.30 -22.85 -16.48
N VAL A 494 17.27 -23.94 -17.26
CA VAL A 494 16.46 -25.14 -16.96
C VAL A 494 16.86 -25.78 -15.63
N SER A 495 18.09 -25.54 -15.16
CA SER A 495 18.58 -26.03 -13.87
C SER A 495 17.77 -25.50 -12.67
N ILE A 496 17.07 -24.37 -12.80
CA ILE A 496 16.11 -23.87 -11.78
C ILE A 496 15.04 -24.92 -11.50
N GLY A 497 14.60 -25.68 -12.51
CA GLY A 497 13.61 -26.75 -12.37
C GLY A 497 14.04 -27.91 -11.47
N GLN A 498 15.27 -27.91 -10.95
CA GLN A 498 15.79 -28.90 -9.98
C GLN A 498 15.59 -28.48 -8.50
N LEU A 499 15.19 -27.24 -8.22
CA LEU A 499 15.13 -26.67 -6.87
C LEU A 499 13.88 -27.12 -6.09
N THR A 500 13.90 -28.33 -5.54
CA THR A 500 12.73 -28.98 -4.91
C THR A 500 12.15 -28.25 -3.70
N LYS A 501 12.94 -27.41 -3.02
CA LYS A 501 12.51 -26.62 -1.86
C LYS A 501 12.08 -25.20 -2.19
N LEU A 502 12.17 -24.79 -3.45
CA LEU A 502 11.86 -23.43 -3.87
C LEU A 502 10.38 -23.14 -3.67
N ARG A 503 10.08 -22.03 -2.99
CA ARG A 503 8.72 -21.57 -2.68
C ARG A 503 8.40 -20.27 -3.41
N TYR A 504 9.39 -19.39 -3.56
CA TYR A 504 9.25 -18.07 -4.15
C TYR A 504 10.27 -17.93 -5.27
N LEU A 505 9.79 -17.78 -6.51
CA LEU A 505 10.61 -17.51 -7.68
C LEU A 505 10.18 -16.18 -8.28
N HIS A 506 10.95 -15.13 -7.98
CA HIS A 506 10.68 -13.77 -8.43
C HIS A 506 11.84 -13.29 -9.31
N ILE A 507 11.56 -13.05 -10.57
CA ILE A 507 12.53 -12.61 -11.59
C ILE A 507 11.88 -11.59 -12.53
N SER A 508 10.84 -10.90 -12.04
CA SER A 508 10.11 -9.88 -12.79
C SER A 508 11.01 -8.68 -13.12
N GLU A 509 10.56 -7.83 -14.05
CA GLU A 509 11.20 -6.53 -14.34
C GLU A 509 12.69 -6.66 -14.67
N ASN A 510 12.98 -7.43 -15.70
CA ASN A 510 14.31 -7.64 -16.25
C ASN A 510 14.25 -7.61 -17.79
N SER A 511 15.36 -7.92 -18.46
CA SER A 511 15.47 -8.03 -19.91
C SER A 511 15.64 -9.49 -20.38
N LEU A 512 15.07 -10.45 -19.64
CA LEU A 512 15.20 -11.88 -19.95
C LEU A 512 14.47 -12.22 -21.27
N GLU A 513 15.00 -13.22 -21.98
CA GLU A 513 14.51 -13.66 -23.27
C GLU A 513 14.52 -15.19 -23.42
N GLY A 514 13.91 -15.69 -24.49
CA GLY A 514 13.86 -17.12 -24.79
C GLY A 514 12.54 -17.78 -24.38
N VAL A 515 12.57 -19.11 -24.29
CA VAL A 515 11.36 -19.93 -24.17
C VAL A 515 11.32 -20.63 -22.82
N ILE A 516 10.22 -20.42 -22.09
CA ILE A 516 9.89 -21.14 -20.87
C ILE A 516 9.05 -22.37 -21.24
N THR A 517 9.54 -23.54 -20.85
CA THR A 517 8.89 -24.85 -20.98
C THR A 517 8.71 -25.53 -19.63
N GLU A 518 8.00 -26.66 -19.60
CA GLU A 518 7.76 -27.49 -18.42
C GLU A 518 9.06 -27.91 -17.70
N ALA A 519 10.17 -28.00 -18.43
CA ALA A 519 11.48 -28.39 -17.89
C ALA A 519 11.97 -27.41 -16.80
N HIS A 520 11.65 -26.12 -16.91
CA HIS A 520 12.01 -25.09 -15.93
C HIS A 520 11.27 -25.26 -14.59
N PHE A 521 10.24 -26.10 -14.57
CA PHE A 521 9.34 -26.29 -13.43
C PHE A 521 9.30 -27.74 -12.92
N ALA A 522 10.05 -28.64 -13.55
CA ALA A 522 9.84 -30.08 -13.48
C ALA A 522 9.82 -30.68 -12.06
N LYS A 523 10.62 -30.16 -11.12
CA LYS A 523 10.70 -30.65 -9.72
C LYS A 523 10.29 -29.62 -8.67
N LEU A 524 9.67 -28.50 -9.05
CA LEU A 524 9.36 -27.39 -8.14
C LEU A 524 8.11 -27.64 -7.27
N SER A 525 8.01 -28.79 -6.59
CA SER A 525 6.77 -29.20 -5.90
C SER A 525 6.34 -28.30 -4.73
N MET A 526 7.24 -27.46 -4.22
CA MET A 526 6.97 -26.54 -3.10
C MET A 526 6.65 -25.10 -3.55
N LEU A 527 6.63 -24.83 -4.86
CA LEU A 527 6.44 -23.49 -5.39
C LEU A 527 5.05 -22.94 -5.03
N LYS A 528 5.04 -21.72 -4.50
CA LYS A 528 3.84 -20.99 -4.08
C LYS A 528 3.66 -19.69 -4.87
N GLU A 529 4.75 -19.01 -5.20
CA GLU A 529 4.72 -17.74 -5.92
C GLU A 529 5.65 -17.79 -7.12
N LEU A 530 5.12 -17.34 -8.25
CA LEU A 530 5.83 -17.27 -9.52
C LEU A 530 5.64 -15.89 -10.14
N TYR A 531 6.67 -15.05 -10.03
CA TYR A 531 6.69 -13.71 -10.59
C TYR A 531 7.78 -13.62 -11.67
N ILE A 532 7.34 -13.53 -12.92
CA ILE A 532 8.23 -13.44 -14.09
C ILE A 532 7.81 -12.29 -15.03
N ALA A 533 6.97 -11.39 -14.52
CA ALA A 533 6.34 -10.32 -15.27
C ALA A 533 7.35 -9.32 -15.84
N SER A 534 6.93 -8.51 -16.81
CA SER A 534 7.73 -7.41 -17.39
C SER A 534 9.05 -7.88 -18.00
N ASN A 535 9.04 -9.07 -18.62
CA ASN A 535 10.13 -9.60 -19.43
C ASN A 535 9.61 -9.85 -20.86
N SER A 536 9.47 -8.78 -21.64
CA SER A 536 8.70 -8.76 -22.90
C SER A 536 9.18 -9.71 -24.00
N LYS A 537 10.43 -10.19 -23.92
CA LYS A 537 11.01 -11.16 -24.86
C LYS A 537 10.87 -12.61 -24.41
N LEU A 538 10.37 -12.88 -23.20
CA LEU A 538 10.08 -14.24 -22.74
C LEU A 538 8.81 -14.76 -23.40
N THR A 539 8.90 -16.01 -23.85
CA THR A 539 7.76 -16.74 -24.41
C THR A 539 7.45 -17.96 -23.55
N PHE A 540 6.24 -18.04 -23.02
CA PHE A 540 5.78 -19.17 -22.22
C PHE A 540 5.05 -20.19 -23.11
N ILE A 541 5.67 -21.36 -23.31
CA ILE A 541 5.15 -22.43 -24.16
C ILE A 541 5.13 -23.75 -23.38
N VAL A 542 3.94 -24.19 -23.01
CA VAL A 542 3.70 -25.47 -22.36
C VAL A 542 2.59 -26.25 -23.06
N SER A 543 2.64 -27.56 -22.95
CA SER A 543 1.60 -28.48 -23.39
C SER A 543 0.28 -28.20 -22.70
N ARG A 544 -0.83 -28.36 -23.44
CA ARG A 544 -2.19 -28.22 -22.90
C ARG A 544 -2.53 -29.28 -21.85
N ASP A 545 -1.85 -30.42 -21.89
CA ASP A 545 -2.04 -31.53 -20.95
C ASP A 545 -1.09 -31.44 -19.74
N TRP A 546 -0.25 -30.41 -19.68
CA TRP A 546 0.71 -30.25 -18.61
C TRP A 546 0.02 -30.06 -17.26
N LYS A 547 0.50 -30.82 -16.27
CA LYS A 547 0.10 -30.74 -14.87
C LYS A 547 1.34 -30.35 -14.06
N PRO A 548 1.48 -29.08 -13.65
CA PRO A 548 2.62 -28.66 -12.85
C PRO A 548 2.65 -29.40 -11.51
N PRO A 549 3.84 -29.63 -10.93
CA PRO A 549 3.99 -30.39 -9.68
C PRO A 549 3.64 -29.58 -8.42
N PHE A 550 3.11 -28.36 -8.56
CA PHE A 550 2.91 -27.39 -7.49
C PHE A 550 1.50 -26.82 -7.42
N GLN A 551 1.24 -26.05 -6.37
CA GLN A 551 0.01 -25.31 -6.14
C GLN A 551 0.35 -23.86 -5.80
N LEU A 552 0.22 -22.98 -6.78
CA LEU A 552 0.46 -21.56 -6.64
C LEU A 552 -0.63 -20.88 -5.81
N ILE A 553 -0.21 -19.89 -5.04
CA ILE A 553 -1.05 -18.90 -4.37
C ILE A 553 -1.12 -17.64 -5.24
N SER A 554 0.00 -17.25 -5.84
CA SER A 554 0.12 -16.07 -6.68
C SER A 554 0.95 -16.35 -7.93
N ALA A 555 0.52 -15.80 -9.06
CA ALA A 555 1.20 -15.97 -10.35
C ALA A 555 1.13 -14.69 -11.20
N TYR A 556 2.26 -13.99 -11.34
CA TYR A 556 2.39 -12.77 -12.15
C TYR A 556 3.25 -13.03 -13.37
N LEU A 557 2.59 -13.09 -14.52
CA LEU A 557 3.19 -13.33 -15.84
C LEU A 557 2.83 -12.18 -16.80
N SER A 558 2.57 -10.99 -16.27
CA SER A 558 2.19 -9.82 -17.07
C SER A 558 3.31 -9.39 -18.01
N SER A 559 2.96 -8.87 -19.18
CA SER A 559 3.90 -8.37 -20.19
C SER A 559 4.94 -9.42 -20.65
N ILE A 560 4.58 -10.71 -20.71
CA ILE A 560 5.32 -11.77 -21.42
C ILE A 560 4.45 -12.37 -22.53
N LYS A 561 5.02 -13.16 -23.45
CA LYS A 561 4.24 -13.80 -24.51
C LYS A 561 3.74 -15.19 -24.10
N ILE A 562 2.47 -15.34 -23.79
CA ILE A 562 1.84 -16.66 -23.55
C ILE A 562 1.26 -17.21 -24.85
N ILE A 563 1.69 -18.40 -25.26
CA ILE A 563 1.24 -19.06 -26.49
C ILE A 563 0.23 -20.17 -26.16
N ASN A 564 -0.58 -20.58 -27.15
CA ASN A 564 -1.60 -21.64 -27.10
C ASN A 564 -2.96 -21.25 -26.48
N GLY A 565 -3.25 -19.95 -26.36
CA GLY A 565 -4.51 -19.42 -25.83
C GLY A 565 -4.52 -19.41 -24.31
N PHE A 566 -5.71 -19.51 -23.70
CA PHE A 566 -5.84 -19.52 -22.23
C PHE A 566 -5.13 -20.75 -21.61
N PRO A 567 -4.15 -20.57 -20.72
CA PRO A 567 -3.35 -21.68 -20.16
C PRO A 567 -4.20 -22.69 -19.37
N GLN A 568 -4.17 -23.96 -19.84
CA GLN A 568 -5.00 -25.04 -19.30
C GLN A 568 -4.49 -25.60 -17.96
N TRP A 569 -3.20 -25.45 -17.67
CA TRP A 569 -2.60 -25.95 -16.43
C TRP A 569 -3.18 -25.28 -15.18
N LEU A 570 -3.74 -24.06 -15.32
CA LEU A 570 -4.44 -23.35 -14.24
C LEU A 570 -5.57 -24.16 -13.62
N ARG A 571 -6.23 -25.03 -14.39
CA ARG A 571 -7.30 -25.92 -13.89
C ARG A 571 -6.84 -26.76 -12.68
N THR A 572 -5.54 -26.98 -12.53
CA THR A 572 -4.98 -27.75 -11.42
C THR A 572 -4.67 -26.91 -10.19
N GLN A 573 -4.67 -25.58 -10.27
CA GLN A 573 -4.22 -24.66 -9.22
C GLN A 573 -5.39 -24.26 -8.31
N LYS A 574 -5.66 -25.05 -7.27
CA LYS A 574 -6.81 -24.83 -6.38
C LYS A 574 -6.57 -23.71 -5.37
N LYS A 575 -5.32 -23.49 -4.99
CA LYS A 575 -4.92 -22.51 -3.97
C LYS A 575 -4.72 -21.08 -4.51
N LEU A 576 -5.02 -20.85 -5.79
CA LEU A 576 -4.71 -19.61 -6.47
C LEU A 576 -5.62 -18.48 -5.98
N ARG A 577 -5.01 -17.41 -5.46
CA ARG A 577 -5.69 -16.22 -4.95
C ARG A 577 -5.38 -14.97 -5.77
N SER A 578 -4.19 -14.91 -6.38
CA SER A 578 -3.78 -13.76 -7.19
C SER A 578 -3.21 -14.21 -8.53
N LEU A 579 -3.71 -13.59 -9.60
CA LEU A 579 -3.32 -13.87 -10.98
C LEU A 579 -3.28 -12.57 -11.77
N SER A 580 -2.11 -12.22 -12.29
CA SER A 580 -1.94 -11.08 -13.21
C SER A 580 -1.27 -11.54 -14.49
N TRP A 581 -2.02 -11.47 -15.58
CA TRP A 581 -1.61 -11.74 -16.96
C TRP A 581 -1.95 -10.55 -17.86
N TYR A 582 -1.84 -9.34 -17.32
CA TYR A 582 -1.92 -8.10 -18.09
C TYR A 582 -0.98 -8.16 -19.29
N ASN A 583 -1.46 -7.78 -20.48
CA ASN A 583 -0.61 -7.68 -21.69
C ASN A 583 0.18 -8.96 -22.02
N ALA A 584 -0.44 -10.14 -21.84
CA ALA A 584 0.22 -11.44 -22.00
C ALA A 584 0.01 -12.11 -23.37
N SER A 585 -0.59 -11.39 -24.33
CA SER A 585 -0.95 -11.89 -25.68
C SER A 585 -1.94 -13.07 -25.71
N ILE A 586 -2.73 -13.25 -24.65
CA ILE A 586 -3.70 -14.37 -24.54
C ILE A 586 -4.88 -14.11 -25.49
N THR A 587 -5.35 -15.16 -26.16
CA THR A 587 -6.44 -15.12 -27.15
C THR A 587 -7.53 -16.13 -26.86
N GLY A 588 -8.75 -15.86 -27.36
CA GLY A 588 -9.87 -16.80 -27.32
C GLY A 588 -10.76 -16.63 -26.08
N PRO A 589 -11.78 -17.48 -25.91
CA PRO A 589 -12.73 -17.34 -24.82
C PRO A 589 -12.21 -17.84 -23.46
N LEU A 590 -12.79 -17.33 -22.39
CA LEU A 590 -12.61 -17.88 -21.04
C LEU A 590 -13.08 -19.34 -21.02
N PRO A 591 -12.27 -20.31 -20.57
CA PRO A 591 -12.65 -21.71 -20.53
C PRO A 591 -13.82 -22.00 -19.57
N THR A 592 -14.71 -22.92 -19.93
CA THR A 592 -15.89 -23.26 -19.12
C THR A 592 -15.57 -23.84 -17.74
N TRP A 593 -14.40 -24.47 -17.58
CA TRP A 593 -13.95 -24.99 -16.29
C TRP A 593 -13.53 -23.88 -15.32
N LEU A 594 -13.23 -22.67 -15.81
CA LEU A 594 -12.80 -21.54 -14.97
C LEU A 594 -13.87 -21.17 -13.94
N ARG A 595 -15.15 -21.28 -14.32
CA ARG A 595 -16.29 -21.06 -13.42
C ARG A 595 -16.28 -21.96 -12.18
N LYS A 596 -15.67 -23.15 -12.27
CA LYS A 596 -15.60 -24.13 -11.18
C LYS A 596 -14.35 -23.97 -10.31
N MET A 597 -13.46 -23.05 -10.65
CA MET A 597 -12.33 -22.74 -9.79
C MET A 597 -12.80 -21.95 -8.57
N PRO A 598 -12.05 -22.02 -7.46
CA PRO A 598 -12.19 -21.06 -6.37
C PRO A 598 -12.10 -19.62 -6.89
N VAL A 599 -12.80 -18.70 -6.24
CA VAL A 599 -12.73 -17.27 -6.55
C VAL A 599 -11.30 -16.81 -6.41
N ILE A 600 -10.82 -16.09 -7.43
CA ILE A 600 -9.50 -15.46 -7.44
C ILE A 600 -9.70 -14.02 -6.95
N ASP A 601 -9.04 -13.68 -5.85
CA ASP A 601 -9.19 -12.40 -5.17
C ASP A 601 -8.73 -11.25 -6.07
N PHE A 602 -7.52 -11.37 -6.61
CA PHE A 602 -6.94 -10.44 -7.57
C PHE A 602 -6.83 -11.13 -8.93
N LEU A 603 -7.67 -10.73 -9.89
CA LEU A 603 -7.66 -11.27 -11.24
C LEU A 603 -7.51 -10.16 -12.27
N ASP A 604 -6.34 -10.11 -12.90
CA ASP A 604 -6.04 -9.19 -13.99
C ASP A 604 -5.73 -9.95 -15.29
N LEU A 605 -6.67 -9.87 -16.23
CA LEU A 605 -6.55 -10.41 -17.58
C LEU A 605 -6.60 -9.30 -18.64
N SER A 606 -6.37 -8.05 -18.23
CA SER A 606 -6.54 -6.89 -19.09
C SER A 606 -5.49 -6.80 -20.20
N HIS A 607 -5.75 -5.99 -21.22
CA HIS A 607 -4.84 -5.74 -22.35
C HIS A 607 -4.46 -7.02 -23.12
N ASN A 608 -5.44 -7.90 -23.34
CA ASN A 608 -5.27 -9.13 -24.10
C ASN A 608 -6.21 -9.15 -25.33
N LYS A 609 -6.38 -10.32 -25.96
CA LYS A 609 -7.34 -10.54 -27.06
C LYS A 609 -8.35 -11.62 -26.67
N LEU A 610 -8.75 -11.64 -25.40
CA LEU A 610 -9.78 -12.56 -24.91
C LEU A 610 -11.14 -12.16 -25.46
N SER A 611 -11.99 -13.14 -25.76
CA SER A 611 -13.28 -12.92 -26.45
C SER A 611 -14.43 -13.70 -25.81
N GLY A 612 -15.65 -13.54 -26.32
CA GLY A 612 -16.82 -14.29 -25.82
C GLY A 612 -17.38 -13.71 -24.51
N PRO A 613 -18.32 -14.41 -23.85
CA PRO A 613 -19.00 -13.91 -22.68
C PRO A 613 -18.19 -14.06 -21.38
N LEU A 614 -18.47 -13.19 -20.41
CA LEU A 614 -17.90 -13.23 -19.05
C LEU A 614 -18.51 -14.32 -18.14
N THR A 615 -19.43 -15.15 -18.65
CA THR A 615 -20.20 -16.14 -17.87
C THR A 615 -19.34 -17.25 -17.24
N ASN A 616 -18.10 -17.41 -17.69
CA ASN A 616 -17.19 -18.44 -17.21
C ASN A 616 -16.25 -17.96 -16.08
N LEU A 617 -16.42 -16.73 -15.59
CA LEU A 617 -15.69 -16.26 -14.42
C LEU A 617 -16.12 -17.00 -13.14
N PRO A 618 -15.19 -17.25 -12.19
CA PRO A 618 -15.52 -17.85 -10.90
C PRO A 618 -16.15 -16.78 -10.01
N ASN A 619 -17.49 -16.73 -9.99
CA ASN A 619 -18.25 -15.69 -9.30
C ASN A 619 -19.17 -16.23 -8.19
N GLU A 620 -19.09 -17.51 -7.84
CA GLU A 620 -19.86 -18.06 -6.71
C GLU A 620 -19.25 -17.57 -5.39
N GLU A 621 -20.10 -17.15 -4.45
CA GLU A 621 -19.74 -16.35 -3.26
C GLU A 621 -18.37 -16.66 -2.67
N SER A 622 -17.55 -15.61 -2.59
CA SER A 622 -16.36 -15.58 -1.76
C SER A 622 -16.78 -15.80 -0.30
N VAL A 623 -16.61 -17.03 0.16
CA VAL A 623 -16.82 -17.43 1.55
C VAL A 623 -15.71 -16.88 2.48
N ASP A 624 -14.64 -16.36 1.89
CA ASP A 624 -13.38 -16.05 2.54
C ASP A 624 -13.08 -14.54 2.51
N VAL A 625 -13.39 -13.88 3.63
CA VAL A 625 -13.23 -12.43 3.84
C VAL A 625 -11.85 -12.14 4.44
N SER A 626 -10.84 -12.96 4.13
CA SER A 626 -9.47 -12.70 4.60
C SER A 626 -8.99 -11.33 4.12
N HIS A 627 -8.72 -10.42 5.06
CA HIS A 627 -8.33 -9.01 4.83
C HIS A 627 -6.94 -8.81 4.21
N SER A 628 -6.31 -9.84 3.62
CA SER A 628 -4.92 -9.76 3.16
C SER A 628 -4.74 -9.37 1.69
N TYR A 629 -5.76 -9.54 0.84
CA TYR A 629 -5.68 -9.24 -0.59
C TYR A 629 -6.82 -8.33 -1.04
N VAL A 630 -6.47 -7.25 -1.72
CA VAL A 630 -7.41 -6.37 -2.43
C VAL A 630 -8.22 -7.20 -3.42
N LYS A 631 -9.56 -7.07 -3.40
CA LYS A 631 -10.45 -7.83 -4.28
C LYS A 631 -10.64 -7.10 -5.61
N VAL A 632 -9.98 -7.58 -6.66
CA VAL A 632 -9.85 -6.90 -7.95
C VAL A 632 -10.29 -7.79 -9.12
N LEU A 633 -11.05 -7.21 -10.04
CA LEU A 633 -11.36 -7.80 -11.34
C LEU A 633 -11.05 -6.83 -12.49
N TYR A 634 -9.92 -7.04 -13.14
CA TYR A 634 -9.45 -6.25 -14.29
C TYR A 634 -9.56 -7.06 -15.59
N MET A 635 -10.46 -6.64 -16.46
CA MET A 635 -10.78 -7.27 -17.75
C MET A 635 -10.68 -6.30 -18.92
N GLN A 636 -10.24 -5.06 -18.67
CA GLN A 636 -10.22 -3.99 -19.65
C GLN A 636 -9.33 -4.26 -20.85
N ASN A 637 -9.59 -3.58 -21.97
CA ASN A 637 -8.82 -3.76 -23.22
C ASN A 637 -8.80 -5.22 -23.69
N ASN A 638 -9.98 -5.78 -23.94
CA ASN A 638 -10.18 -7.11 -24.50
C ASN A 638 -11.28 -7.09 -25.59
N LEU A 639 -11.75 -8.25 -26.02
CA LEU A 639 -12.82 -8.44 -27.01
C LEU A 639 -14.05 -9.14 -26.38
N PHE A 640 -14.25 -9.03 -25.07
CA PHE A 640 -15.42 -9.61 -24.39
C PHE A 640 -16.70 -9.00 -24.93
N ASN A 641 -17.72 -9.83 -25.13
CA ASN A 641 -19.00 -9.44 -25.72
C ASN A 641 -20.19 -9.97 -24.90
N GLU A 642 -21.40 -9.81 -25.43
CA GLU A 642 -22.66 -10.10 -24.71
C GLU A 642 -22.84 -9.22 -23.46
N SER A 643 -23.83 -9.54 -22.62
CA SER A 643 -24.15 -8.75 -21.44
C SER A 643 -23.29 -9.08 -20.22
N ILE A 644 -23.11 -8.11 -19.33
CA ILE A 644 -22.55 -8.33 -18.00
C ILE A 644 -23.41 -9.39 -17.28
N PRO A 645 -22.84 -10.56 -16.91
CA PRO A 645 -23.64 -11.68 -16.42
C PRO A 645 -24.08 -11.43 -14.96
N ILE A 646 -25.33 -11.81 -14.64
CA ILE A 646 -25.89 -11.70 -13.28
C ILE A 646 -25.05 -12.46 -12.25
N SER A 647 -24.36 -13.53 -12.66
CA SER A 647 -23.46 -14.27 -11.79
C SER A 647 -22.34 -13.42 -11.20
N LEU A 648 -21.90 -12.35 -11.89
CA LEU A 648 -20.86 -11.45 -11.40
C LEU A 648 -21.27 -10.78 -10.07
N CYS A 649 -22.58 -10.54 -9.87
CA CYS A 649 -23.12 -9.99 -8.64
C CYS A 649 -22.94 -10.92 -7.41
N GLY A 650 -22.52 -12.17 -7.60
CA GLY A 650 -22.14 -13.06 -6.51
C GLY A 650 -20.79 -12.69 -5.85
N ARG A 651 -20.00 -11.83 -6.49
CA ARG A 651 -18.75 -11.29 -5.93
C ARG A 651 -18.98 -10.04 -5.09
N THR A 652 -19.72 -10.18 -3.99
CA THR A 652 -20.00 -9.08 -3.05
C THR A 652 -18.76 -8.54 -2.33
N ASP A 653 -17.66 -9.29 -2.40
CA ASP A 653 -16.35 -8.97 -1.86
C ASP A 653 -15.54 -7.99 -2.72
N LEU A 654 -15.89 -7.81 -4.01
CA LEU A 654 -15.10 -6.98 -4.93
C LEU A 654 -15.01 -5.51 -4.50
N GLU A 655 -13.80 -4.98 -4.61
CA GLU A 655 -13.48 -3.56 -4.38
C GLU A 655 -13.29 -2.82 -5.71
N TYR A 656 -12.63 -3.45 -6.69
CA TYR A 656 -12.33 -2.83 -7.99
C TYR A 656 -12.87 -3.68 -9.13
N LEU A 657 -13.69 -3.06 -9.99
CA LEU A 657 -14.28 -3.72 -11.16
C LEU A 657 -14.03 -2.87 -12.42
N ASP A 658 -13.14 -3.35 -13.30
CA ASP A 658 -12.86 -2.71 -14.58
C ASP A 658 -13.17 -3.66 -15.75
N LEU A 659 -14.23 -3.33 -16.49
CA LEU A 659 -14.65 -4.00 -17.72
C LEU A 659 -14.53 -3.07 -18.95
N SER A 660 -13.81 -1.96 -18.82
CA SER A 660 -13.73 -0.92 -19.85
C SER A 660 -13.10 -1.41 -21.16
N ARG A 661 -13.35 -0.71 -22.27
CA ARG A 661 -12.74 -0.96 -23.59
C ARG A 661 -12.92 -2.43 -24.04
N ASN A 662 -14.17 -2.86 -24.08
CA ASN A 662 -14.61 -4.18 -24.55
C ASN A 662 -15.76 -4.02 -25.57
N ARG A 663 -16.49 -5.10 -25.85
CA ARG A 663 -17.67 -5.11 -26.74
C ARG A 663 -18.94 -5.55 -25.99
N LEU A 664 -19.01 -5.25 -24.70
CA LEU A 664 -20.14 -5.65 -23.85
C LEU A 664 -21.40 -4.89 -24.27
N THR A 665 -22.55 -5.57 -24.22
CA THR A 665 -23.85 -5.08 -24.69
C THR A 665 -24.91 -5.21 -23.60
N GLY A 666 -26.14 -4.76 -23.86
CA GLY A 666 -27.25 -4.91 -22.91
C GLY A 666 -27.20 -3.91 -21.76
N LYS A 667 -27.95 -4.18 -20.68
CA LYS A 667 -28.14 -3.25 -19.55
C LYS A 667 -27.21 -3.58 -18.39
N ILE A 668 -26.94 -2.59 -17.55
CA ILE A 668 -26.30 -2.81 -16.26
C ILE A 668 -27.20 -3.67 -15.36
N PRO A 669 -26.70 -4.78 -14.77
CA PRO A 669 -27.47 -5.62 -13.87
C PRO A 669 -27.87 -4.88 -12.58
N LYS A 670 -29.16 -4.94 -12.22
CA LYS A 670 -29.70 -4.33 -10.99
C LYS A 670 -29.04 -4.84 -9.71
N CYS A 671 -28.53 -6.07 -9.73
CA CYS A 671 -27.91 -6.72 -8.58
C CYS A 671 -26.53 -6.17 -8.21
N LEU A 672 -25.91 -5.30 -9.03
CA LEU A 672 -24.65 -4.65 -8.67
C LEU A 672 -24.77 -3.84 -7.39
N GLY A 673 -25.96 -3.32 -7.06
CA GLY A 673 -26.20 -2.65 -5.77
C GLY A 673 -26.10 -3.54 -4.54
N ASN A 674 -25.94 -4.86 -4.71
CA ASN A 674 -25.62 -5.77 -3.60
C ASN A 674 -24.12 -5.79 -3.26
N MET A 675 -23.25 -5.28 -4.14
CA MET A 675 -21.79 -5.29 -3.97
C MET A 675 -21.34 -4.04 -3.19
N ARG A 676 -21.43 -4.11 -1.86
CA ARG A 676 -21.27 -2.95 -0.97
C ARG A 676 -19.82 -2.47 -0.80
N ASN A 677 -18.85 -3.32 -1.13
CA ASN A 677 -17.43 -3.03 -0.96
C ASN A 677 -16.80 -2.35 -2.20
N LEU A 678 -17.58 -2.11 -3.26
CA LEU A 678 -17.05 -1.51 -4.48
C LEU A 678 -16.57 -0.07 -4.23
N TYR A 679 -15.28 0.12 -4.46
CA TYR A 679 -14.58 1.40 -4.44
C TYR A 679 -14.58 2.05 -5.84
N ALA A 680 -14.43 1.24 -6.90
CA ALA A 680 -14.41 1.74 -8.27
C ALA A 680 -15.15 0.83 -9.27
N ILE A 681 -15.94 1.45 -10.15
CA ILE A 681 -16.60 0.80 -11.28
C ILE A 681 -16.19 1.51 -12.58
N HIS A 682 -15.58 0.76 -13.50
CA HIS A 682 -15.19 1.25 -14.82
C HIS A 682 -15.79 0.38 -15.93
N PHE A 683 -16.80 0.90 -16.63
CA PHE A 683 -17.46 0.24 -17.76
C PHE A 683 -17.33 1.02 -19.08
N SER A 684 -16.42 1.98 -19.14
CA SER A 684 -16.27 2.87 -20.28
C SER A 684 -15.93 2.17 -21.58
N SER A 685 -16.22 2.81 -22.72
CA SER A 685 -15.91 2.30 -24.06
C SER A 685 -16.43 0.88 -24.30
N ASN A 686 -17.75 0.73 -24.21
CA ASN A 686 -18.48 -0.51 -24.49
C ASN A 686 -19.73 -0.20 -25.36
N GLN A 687 -20.62 -1.17 -25.52
CA GLN A 687 -21.91 -1.02 -26.22
C GLN A 687 -23.08 -1.18 -25.23
N LEU A 688 -22.88 -0.85 -23.95
CA LEU A 688 -23.90 -0.96 -22.92
C LEU A 688 -25.01 0.07 -23.18
N SER A 689 -26.25 -0.26 -22.82
CA SER A 689 -27.42 0.54 -23.18
C SER A 689 -28.50 0.52 -22.09
N GLY A 690 -29.55 1.32 -22.30
CA GLY A 690 -30.66 1.47 -21.35
C GLY A 690 -30.41 2.59 -20.34
N VAL A 691 -31.10 2.55 -19.21
CA VAL A 691 -30.97 3.54 -18.12
C VAL A 691 -30.06 3.01 -17.01
N ILE A 692 -29.41 3.90 -16.25
CA ILE A 692 -28.73 3.53 -15.01
C ILE A 692 -29.79 3.08 -13.99
N PRO A 693 -29.74 1.83 -13.48
CA PRO A 693 -30.75 1.38 -12.52
C PRO A 693 -30.54 2.08 -11.17
N SER A 694 -31.60 2.68 -10.61
CA SER A 694 -31.55 3.28 -9.26
C SER A 694 -31.12 2.28 -8.18
N SER A 695 -31.48 1.00 -8.35
CA SER A 695 -31.09 -0.08 -7.45
C SER A 695 -29.61 -0.48 -7.53
N MET A 696 -28.84 0.08 -8.48
CA MET A 696 -27.39 -0.16 -8.56
C MET A 696 -26.64 0.54 -7.42
N VAL A 697 -27.22 1.57 -6.80
CA VAL A 697 -26.57 2.35 -5.76
C VAL A 697 -26.95 1.81 -4.37
N PRO A 698 -26.02 1.15 -3.65
CA PRO A 698 -26.26 0.75 -2.27
C PRO A 698 -26.32 1.98 -1.34
N GLN A 699 -27.15 1.94 -0.29
CA GLN A 699 -27.26 3.03 0.69
C GLN A 699 -26.01 3.22 1.58
N SER A 700 -25.08 2.26 1.57
CA SER A 700 -23.86 2.22 2.39
C SER A 700 -22.60 2.10 1.51
N SER A 701 -22.63 2.72 0.33
CA SER A 701 -21.58 2.54 -0.68
C SER A 701 -20.37 3.41 -0.41
N ILE A 702 -19.19 2.79 -0.38
CA ILE A 702 -17.87 3.46 -0.34
C ILE A 702 -17.33 3.76 -1.75
N LEU A 703 -18.24 3.97 -2.72
CA LEU A 703 -17.86 4.09 -4.12
C LEU A 703 -17.28 5.48 -4.38
N HIS A 704 -15.99 5.51 -4.73
CA HIS A 704 -15.26 6.74 -5.03
C HIS A 704 -15.25 7.05 -6.53
N ARG A 705 -15.43 6.03 -7.39
CA ARG A 705 -15.34 6.21 -8.84
C ARG A 705 -16.44 5.48 -9.60
N LEU A 706 -17.10 6.22 -10.48
CA LEU A 706 -18.05 5.68 -11.44
C LEU A 706 -17.72 6.21 -12.84
N ASN A 707 -17.22 5.32 -13.69
CA ASN A 707 -16.95 5.63 -15.10
C ASN A 707 -17.80 4.77 -16.04
N LEU A 708 -18.72 5.41 -16.77
CA LEU A 708 -19.65 4.82 -17.73
C LEU A 708 -19.53 5.44 -19.13
N ASN A 709 -18.46 6.22 -19.39
CA ASN A 709 -18.35 7.04 -20.59
C ASN A 709 -18.25 6.19 -21.89
N ASP A 710 -18.59 6.75 -23.04
CA ASP A 710 -18.47 6.07 -24.35
C ASP A 710 -19.28 4.76 -24.41
N ASN A 711 -20.60 4.90 -24.31
CA ASN A 711 -21.60 3.82 -24.32
C ASN A 711 -22.90 4.30 -25.00
N HIS A 712 -23.99 3.53 -24.87
CA HIS A 712 -25.32 3.83 -25.42
C HIS A 712 -26.38 4.01 -24.31
N PHE A 713 -25.99 4.54 -23.14
CA PHE A 713 -26.93 4.83 -22.07
C PHE A 713 -27.87 6.00 -22.42
N THR A 714 -29.07 5.98 -21.84
CA THR A 714 -30.16 6.92 -22.14
C THR A 714 -30.93 7.27 -20.87
N GLY A 715 -31.86 8.23 -20.97
CA GLY A 715 -32.70 8.67 -19.84
C GLY A 715 -32.02 9.70 -18.95
N GLU A 716 -32.61 9.98 -17.80
CA GLU A 716 -32.06 10.94 -16.82
C GLU A 716 -31.12 10.24 -15.82
N LEU A 717 -30.25 11.01 -15.16
CA LEU A 717 -29.44 10.50 -14.06
C LEU A 717 -30.32 10.22 -12.83
N PRO A 718 -30.31 8.98 -12.28
CA PRO A 718 -31.14 8.65 -11.13
C PRO A 718 -30.70 9.39 -9.88
N ARG A 719 -31.65 9.93 -9.12
CA ARG A 719 -31.40 10.69 -7.88
C ARG A 719 -30.61 9.89 -6.83
N GLU A 720 -30.72 8.57 -6.86
CA GLU A 720 -30.04 7.69 -5.91
C GLU A 720 -28.51 7.75 -6.05
N LEU A 721 -27.96 8.19 -7.20
CA LEU A 721 -26.52 8.48 -7.32
C LEU A 721 -26.05 9.57 -6.35
N GLY A 722 -26.95 10.48 -5.95
CA GLY A 722 -26.67 11.47 -4.91
C GLY A 722 -26.45 10.88 -3.51
N ASN A 723 -26.60 9.57 -3.31
CA ASN A 723 -26.26 8.90 -2.05
C ASN A 723 -24.77 8.52 -1.98
N LEU A 724 -24.01 8.64 -3.08
CA LEU A 724 -22.59 8.29 -3.15
C LEU A 724 -21.71 9.44 -2.65
N GLN A 725 -21.78 9.73 -1.35
CA GLN A 725 -21.16 10.95 -0.78
C GLN A 725 -19.62 10.96 -0.88
N GLU A 726 -18.98 9.79 -0.97
CA GLU A 726 -17.52 9.64 -1.14
C GLU A 726 -17.09 9.68 -2.62
N LEU A 727 -18.00 9.95 -3.55
CA LEU A 727 -17.70 9.93 -4.99
C LEU A 727 -16.75 11.08 -5.38
N VAL A 728 -15.54 10.71 -5.78
CA VAL A 728 -14.49 11.60 -6.27
C VAL A 728 -14.59 11.81 -7.78
N MET A 729 -15.01 10.78 -8.52
CA MET A 729 -15.12 10.83 -9.98
C MET A 729 -16.47 10.31 -10.48
N LEU A 730 -17.16 11.16 -11.26
CA LEU A 730 -18.33 10.79 -12.06
C LEU A 730 -18.06 11.12 -13.54
N ASP A 731 -17.89 10.08 -14.35
CA ASP A 731 -17.75 10.20 -15.80
C ASP A 731 -18.85 9.41 -16.51
N VAL A 732 -19.79 10.12 -17.13
CA VAL A 732 -20.89 9.57 -17.93
C VAL A 732 -20.92 10.18 -19.33
N GLY A 733 -19.78 10.74 -19.77
CA GLY A 733 -19.67 11.39 -21.07
C GLY A 733 -19.88 10.45 -22.26
N ASP A 734 -20.10 11.00 -23.46
CA ASP A 734 -20.24 10.25 -24.71
C ASP A 734 -21.32 9.15 -24.62
N ASN A 735 -22.55 9.59 -24.34
CA ASN A 735 -23.74 8.75 -24.16
C ASN A 735 -24.99 9.51 -24.68
N GLY A 736 -26.18 8.99 -24.41
CA GLY A 736 -27.47 9.60 -24.74
C GLY A 736 -28.29 10.07 -23.53
N PHE A 737 -27.64 10.44 -22.42
CA PHE A 737 -28.34 10.95 -21.23
C PHE A 737 -29.05 12.28 -21.54
N SER A 738 -30.21 12.49 -20.93
CA SER A 738 -31.08 13.64 -21.17
C SER A 738 -31.61 14.25 -19.86
N GLY A 739 -32.41 15.30 -19.96
CA GLY A 739 -32.95 16.03 -18.81
C GLY A 739 -31.97 17.10 -18.32
N ASN A 740 -32.26 17.69 -17.16
CA ASN A 740 -31.39 18.71 -16.59
C ASN A 740 -30.22 18.07 -15.82
N ILE A 741 -29.09 18.77 -15.71
CA ILE A 741 -28.04 18.41 -14.75
C ILE A 741 -28.65 18.53 -13.34
N PRO A 742 -28.70 17.46 -12.53
CA PRO A 742 -29.38 17.52 -11.23
C PRO A 742 -28.62 18.34 -10.18
N GLU A 743 -29.36 19.06 -9.33
CA GLU A 743 -28.79 19.86 -8.22
C GLU A 743 -28.08 18.98 -7.17
N TRP A 744 -28.52 17.72 -6.99
CA TRP A 744 -27.92 16.82 -6.00
C TRP A 744 -26.44 16.52 -6.26
N ILE A 745 -25.91 16.76 -7.48
CA ILE A 745 -24.47 16.63 -7.76
C ILE A 745 -23.68 17.62 -6.89
N GLY A 746 -24.16 18.86 -6.79
CA GLY A 746 -23.54 19.88 -5.96
C GLY A 746 -24.01 19.86 -4.51
N GLU A 747 -25.24 19.42 -4.23
CA GLU A 747 -25.77 19.38 -2.86
C GLU A 747 -25.21 18.21 -2.05
N ASN A 748 -24.97 17.05 -2.68
CA ASN A 748 -24.65 15.81 -1.97
C ASN A 748 -23.24 15.26 -2.23
N LEU A 749 -22.64 15.47 -3.41
CA LEU A 749 -21.33 14.85 -3.76
C LEU A 749 -20.17 15.77 -3.38
N THR A 750 -19.98 16.03 -2.09
CA THR A 750 -19.03 17.06 -1.63
C THR A 750 -17.56 16.76 -1.93
N GLU A 751 -17.19 15.49 -2.08
CA GLU A 751 -15.82 15.02 -2.40
C GLU A 751 -15.49 15.02 -3.90
N LEU A 752 -16.43 15.43 -4.75
CA LEU A 752 -16.29 15.34 -6.20
C LEU A 752 -15.14 16.22 -6.73
N ALA A 753 -14.16 15.57 -7.36
CA ALA A 753 -13.01 16.21 -8.01
C ALA A 753 -13.13 16.22 -9.54
N ILE A 754 -13.78 15.20 -10.12
CA ILE A 754 -13.90 15.04 -11.58
C ILE A 754 -15.37 14.84 -11.94
N LEU A 755 -15.94 15.79 -12.68
CA LEU A 755 -17.29 15.70 -13.24
C LEU A 755 -17.24 15.81 -14.76
N ARG A 756 -17.62 14.74 -15.45
CA ARG A 756 -17.62 14.67 -16.91
C ARG A 756 -18.97 14.17 -17.44
N LEU A 757 -19.69 15.10 -18.06
CA LEU A 757 -21.03 14.89 -18.64
C LEU A 757 -21.02 15.15 -20.16
N HIS A 758 -19.86 15.36 -20.76
CA HIS A 758 -19.72 15.81 -22.14
C HIS A 758 -20.41 14.89 -23.16
N LYS A 759 -20.74 15.39 -24.35
CA LYS A 759 -21.34 14.59 -25.44
C LYS A 759 -22.56 13.79 -24.98
N ASN A 760 -23.56 14.51 -24.46
CA ASN A 760 -24.85 13.97 -24.08
C ASN A 760 -25.96 14.91 -24.58
N ASN A 761 -27.19 14.68 -24.12
CA ASN A 761 -28.36 15.48 -24.47
C ASN A 761 -28.90 16.26 -23.25
N PHE A 762 -28.03 16.67 -22.31
CA PHE A 762 -28.46 17.45 -21.14
C PHE A 762 -28.97 18.84 -21.53
N THR A 763 -30.04 19.29 -20.89
CA THR A 763 -30.73 20.56 -21.11
C THR A 763 -30.75 21.42 -19.84
N GLY A 764 -31.43 22.57 -19.89
CA GLY A 764 -31.54 23.47 -18.74
C GLY A 764 -30.26 24.25 -18.48
N SER A 765 -30.18 24.91 -17.33
CA SER A 765 -29.00 25.69 -16.93
C SER A 765 -27.98 24.85 -16.16
N ILE A 766 -26.73 25.34 -16.13
CA ILE A 766 -25.71 24.81 -15.21
C ILE A 766 -26.18 25.10 -13.76
N PRO A 767 -26.37 24.06 -12.91
CA PRO A 767 -26.84 24.21 -11.54
C PRO A 767 -25.91 25.09 -10.68
N ARG A 768 -26.48 25.92 -9.82
CA ARG A 768 -25.69 26.74 -8.88
C ARG A 768 -25.08 25.90 -7.77
N SER A 769 -25.71 24.78 -7.41
CA SER A 769 -25.19 23.83 -6.42
C SER A 769 -23.79 23.32 -6.75
N LEU A 770 -23.39 23.22 -8.03
CA LEU A 770 -22.04 22.79 -8.43
C LEU A 770 -20.91 23.63 -7.79
N CYS A 771 -21.23 24.86 -7.38
CA CYS A 771 -20.29 25.73 -6.69
C CYS A 771 -19.92 25.22 -5.27
N ASN A 772 -20.65 24.25 -4.73
CA ASN A 772 -20.35 23.63 -3.43
C ASN A 772 -19.24 22.57 -3.53
N ASN A 773 -18.96 22.02 -4.72
CA ASN A 773 -17.93 20.99 -4.93
C ASN A 773 -16.53 21.61 -4.89
N SER A 774 -16.05 21.93 -3.68
CA SER A 774 -14.82 22.70 -3.49
C SER A 774 -13.55 21.99 -4.00
N PHE A 775 -13.60 20.67 -4.13
CA PHE A 775 -12.50 19.83 -4.65
C PHE A 775 -12.49 19.68 -6.17
N LEU A 776 -13.49 20.22 -6.89
CA LEU A 776 -13.61 20.05 -8.33
C LEU A 776 -12.36 20.60 -9.05
N GLN A 777 -11.70 19.74 -9.82
CA GLN A 777 -10.52 20.04 -10.63
C GLN A 777 -10.82 19.94 -12.12
N ILE A 778 -11.73 19.04 -12.51
CA ILE A 778 -12.14 18.83 -13.90
C ILE A 778 -13.66 18.95 -13.99
N LEU A 779 -14.09 19.92 -14.78
CA LEU A 779 -15.50 20.12 -15.13
C LEU A 779 -15.64 20.09 -16.66
N ASP A 780 -16.23 19.01 -17.18
CA ASP A 780 -16.39 18.80 -18.62
C ASP A 780 -17.87 18.59 -18.95
N LEU A 781 -18.53 19.65 -19.42
CA LEU A 781 -19.95 19.69 -19.80
C LEU A 781 -20.12 19.89 -21.32
N ALA A 782 -19.05 19.73 -22.09
CA ALA A 782 -19.01 20.07 -23.51
C ALA A 782 -20.02 19.27 -24.35
N GLN A 783 -20.44 19.79 -25.51
CA GLN A 783 -21.29 19.08 -26.47
C GLN A 783 -22.60 18.56 -25.83
N ASN A 784 -23.38 19.49 -25.26
CA ASN A 784 -24.70 19.25 -24.70
C ASN A 784 -25.69 20.32 -25.22
N ASN A 785 -26.90 20.36 -24.66
CA ASN A 785 -27.93 21.35 -24.97
C ASN A 785 -28.17 22.34 -23.82
N LEU A 786 -27.14 22.64 -23.01
CA LEU A 786 -27.25 23.53 -21.85
C LEU A 786 -27.49 24.98 -22.27
N MET A 787 -28.30 25.70 -21.51
CA MET A 787 -28.77 27.05 -21.80
C MET A 787 -28.54 28.00 -20.60
N GLY A 788 -28.75 29.30 -20.82
CA GLY A 788 -28.63 30.29 -19.74
C GLY A 788 -27.19 30.69 -19.42
N PRO A 789 -26.98 31.51 -18.37
CA PRO A 789 -25.67 32.04 -18.03
C PRO A 789 -24.77 31.04 -17.32
N ILE A 790 -23.46 31.24 -17.44
CA ILE A 790 -22.47 30.54 -16.64
C ILE A 790 -22.57 31.07 -15.19
N PRO A 791 -22.74 30.21 -14.17
CA PRO A 791 -22.83 30.68 -12.79
C PRO A 791 -21.55 31.37 -12.30
N HIS A 792 -21.66 32.62 -11.85
CA HIS A 792 -20.55 33.41 -11.30
C HIS A 792 -19.79 32.70 -10.17
N CYS A 793 -20.46 31.86 -9.39
CA CYS A 793 -19.83 31.17 -8.26
C CYS A 793 -18.82 30.10 -8.68
N LEU A 794 -18.79 29.65 -9.94
CA LEU A 794 -17.78 28.69 -10.42
C LEU A 794 -16.36 29.25 -10.31
N GLY A 795 -16.20 30.58 -10.32
CA GLY A 795 -14.91 31.23 -10.07
C GLY A 795 -14.32 31.02 -8.67
N LYS A 796 -15.09 30.42 -7.75
CA LYS A 796 -14.70 30.17 -6.35
C LYS A 796 -14.32 28.71 -6.07
N LEU A 797 -14.27 27.85 -7.09
CA LEU A 797 -13.93 26.43 -6.92
C LEU A 797 -12.47 26.28 -6.48
N ASN A 798 -12.26 25.89 -5.22
CA ASN A 798 -10.95 25.93 -4.59
C ASN A 798 -9.93 24.98 -5.26
N GLY A 799 -10.40 23.83 -5.76
CA GLY A 799 -9.62 22.86 -6.54
C GLY A 799 -9.09 23.39 -7.87
N MET A 800 -9.66 24.47 -8.40
CA MET A 800 -9.19 25.17 -9.62
C MET A 800 -8.47 26.50 -9.32
N VAL A 801 -8.43 26.92 -8.05
CA VAL A 801 -7.69 28.11 -7.59
C VAL A 801 -6.31 27.73 -7.08
N THR A 802 -6.20 26.63 -6.33
CA THR A 802 -4.97 26.18 -5.66
C THR A 802 -4.53 24.79 -6.15
N HIS A 803 -3.23 24.57 -6.35
CA HIS A 803 -2.67 23.21 -6.51
C HIS A 803 -2.64 22.53 -5.14
N ASN A 804 -3.76 21.94 -4.73
CA ASN A 804 -3.87 21.30 -3.42
C ASN A 804 -3.35 19.84 -3.49
N SER A 805 -2.31 19.55 -2.71
CA SER A 805 -1.73 18.21 -2.55
C SER A 805 -2.65 17.20 -1.87
N SER A 806 -3.74 17.65 -1.22
CA SER A 806 -4.70 16.75 -0.58
C SER A 806 -5.50 15.90 -1.57
N VAL A 807 -5.68 16.37 -2.81
CA VAL A 807 -6.40 15.60 -3.84
C VAL A 807 -5.53 14.44 -4.36
N SER A 808 -4.19 14.56 -4.32
CA SER A 808 -3.28 13.47 -4.67
C SER A 808 -3.44 12.24 -3.78
N GLY A 809 -3.92 12.39 -2.54
CA GLY A 809 -4.21 11.28 -1.63
C GLY A 809 -5.52 10.54 -1.94
N LEU A 810 -6.39 11.10 -2.80
CA LEU A 810 -7.64 10.50 -3.24
C LEU A 810 -7.46 9.60 -4.47
N PHE A 811 -6.24 9.42 -4.98
CA PHE A 811 -5.95 8.80 -6.28
C PHE A 811 -4.94 7.66 -6.15
N LEU A 812 -5.23 6.48 -6.74
CA LEU A 812 -4.35 5.32 -6.74
C LEU A 812 -3.38 5.34 -7.94
N SER A 813 -2.20 4.73 -7.80
CA SER A 813 -1.06 4.88 -8.72
C SER A 813 -1.22 4.28 -10.13
N GLU A 814 -2.31 3.56 -10.43
CA GLU A 814 -2.49 2.84 -11.70
C GLU A 814 -3.60 3.42 -12.61
N GLU A 815 -4.22 4.53 -12.23
CA GLU A 815 -5.38 5.06 -12.93
C GLU A 815 -5.03 5.88 -14.19
N LYS A 816 -5.91 5.83 -15.19
CA LYS A 816 -5.78 6.55 -16.45
C LYS A 816 -6.98 7.46 -16.68
N LEU A 817 -6.72 8.73 -17.00
CA LEU A 817 -7.74 9.71 -17.36
C LEU A 817 -7.49 10.22 -18.78
N ILE A 818 -8.48 10.11 -19.66
CA ILE A 818 -8.42 10.74 -20.98
C ILE A 818 -9.04 12.12 -20.89
N GLN A 819 -8.27 13.18 -21.08
CA GLN A 819 -8.77 14.55 -21.09
C GLN A 819 -8.33 15.28 -22.35
N VAL A 820 -9.22 16.09 -22.92
CA VAL A 820 -8.90 16.96 -24.05
C VAL A 820 -8.41 18.31 -23.52
N ILE A 821 -7.19 18.68 -23.91
CA ILE A 821 -6.61 20.02 -23.69
C ILE A 821 -5.94 20.44 -25.00
N ASN A 822 -6.06 21.71 -25.40
CA ASN A 822 -5.56 22.23 -26.68
C ASN A 822 -6.13 21.50 -27.91
N GLY A 823 -7.35 20.96 -27.84
CA GLY A 823 -7.94 20.17 -28.93
C GLY A 823 -7.29 18.79 -29.15
N VAL A 824 -6.37 18.37 -28.28
CA VAL A 824 -5.70 17.06 -28.32
C VAL A 824 -6.23 16.21 -27.17
N SER A 825 -6.67 14.99 -27.50
CA SER A 825 -7.03 13.99 -26.49
C SER A 825 -5.76 13.34 -25.94
N LEU A 826 -5.49 13.54 -24.65
CA LEU A 826 -4.33 12.99 -23.96
C LEU A 826 -4.79 12.00 -22.88
N GLU A 827 -4.10 10.85 -22.82
CA GLU A 827 -4.25 9.90 -21.73
C GLU A 827 -3.22 10.23 -20.65
N TYR A 828 -3.71 10.70 -19.51
CA TYR A 828 -2.92 11.00 -18.33
C TYR A 828 -2.86 9.77 -17.44
N THR A 829 -1.64 9.40 -17.02
CA THR A 829 -1.38 8.34 -16.04
C THR A 829 -0.95 9.01 -14.73
N THR A 830 0.30 8.89 -14.29
CA THR A 830 0.79 9.40 -13.00
C THR A 830 0.67 10.92 -12.81
N THR A 831 0.49 11.69 -13.89
CA THR A 831 0.37 13.16 -13.85
C THR A 831 -1.07 13.65 -13.82
N PHE A 832 -2.08 12.76 -13.84
CA PHE A 832 -3.48 13.20 -13.86
C PHE A 832 -3.89 14.06 -12.66
N PRO A 833 -3.36 13.90 -11.42
CA PRO A 833 -3.70 14.79 -10.31
C PRO A 833 -3.28 16.26 -10.51
N LEU A 834 -2.48 16.53 -11.54
CA LEU A 834 -2.06 17.89 -11.92
C LEU A 834 -2.96 18.49 -13.02
N VAL A 835 -3.92 17.73 -13.55
CA VAL A 835 -4.77 18.14 -14.67
C VAL A 835 -5.98 18.90 -14.13
N ILE A 836 -6.01 20.21 -14.38
CA ILE A 836 -7.09 21.09 -13.97
C ILE A 836 -7.69 21.73 -15.22
N ASN A 837 -8.95 21.42 -15.53
CA ASN A 837 -9.56 21.79 -16.82
C ASN A 837 -11.05 22.11 -16.71
N MET A 838 -11.52 23.09 -17.47
CA MET A 838 -12.94 23.42 -17.60
C MET A 838 -13.33 23.51 -19.08
N ASP A 839 -14.21 22.60 -19.52
CA ASP A 839 -14.75 22.59 -20.87
C ASP A 839 -16.28 22.70 -20.84
N LEU A 840 -16.80 23.83 -21.32
CA LEU A 840 -18.23 24.13 -21.43
C LEU A 840 -18.64 24.33 -22.90
N SER A 841 -17.79 23.90 -23.84
CA SER A 841 -17.95 24.21 -25.26
C SER A 841 -19.15 23.52 -25.91
N SER A 842 -19.55 24.01 -27.08
CA SER A 842 -20.59 23.40 -27.92
C SER A 842 -21.90 23.17 -27.16
N ASN A 843 -22.41 24.24 -26.56
CA ASN A 843 -23.69 24.29 -25.84
C ASN A 843 -24.50 25.49 -26.36
N LYS A 844 -25.56 25.88 -25.65
CA LYS A 844 -26.38 27.07 -25.94
C LYS A 844 -26.28 28.10 -24.80
N LEU A 845 -25.13 28.16 -24.12
CA LEU A 845 -24.89 29.08 -23.00
C LEU A 845 -24.91 30.52 -23.50
N SER A 846 -25.48 31.42 -22.72
CA SER A 846 -25.76 32.81 -23.14
C SER A 846 -25.49 33.81 -22.02
N GLY A 847 -25.26 35.07 -22.36
CA GLY A 847 -24.87 36.09 -21.38
C GLY A 847 -23.36 36.34 -21.43
N GLU A 848 -22.82 37.04 -20.44
CA GLU A 848 -21.39 37.37 -20.40
C GLU A 848 -20.54 36.25 -19.78
N ILE A 849 -19.23 36.29 -20.04
CA ILE A 849 -18.25 35.47 -19.33
C ILE A 849 -18.10 36.06 -17.91
N PRO A 850 -18.42 35.32 -16.83
CA PRO A 850 -18.28 35.82 -15.47
C PRO A 850 -16.85 36.24 -15.16
N VAL A 851 -16.67 37.46 -14.62
CA VAL A 851 -15.36 37.97 -14.20
C VAL A 851 -14.72 37.11 -13.11
N GLU A 852 -15.54 36.43 -12.31
CA GLU A 852 -15.11 35.50 -11.28
C GLU A 852 -14.36 34.29 -11.84
N LEU A 853 -14.64 33.83 -13.08
CA LEU A 853 -13.86 32.72 -13.66
C LEU A 853 -12.37 33.07 -13.78
N MET A 854 -12.03 34.35 -13.85
CA MET A 854 -10.66 34.81 -13.97
C MET A 854 -9.85 34.63 -12.68
N SER A 855 -10.48 34.27 -11.54
CA SER A 855 -9.77 33.92 -10.31
C SER A 855 -9.30 32.47 -10.23
N LEU A 856 -9.64 31.62 -11.22
CA LEU A 856 -9.21 30.22 -11.28
C LEU A 856 -7.74 30.11 -11.73
N SER A 857 -6.82 30.52 -10.85
CA SER A 857 -5.40 30.69 -11.19
C SER A 857 -4.64 29.40 -11.48
N ALA A 858 -5.16 28.24 -11.05
CA ALA A 858 -4.54 26.94 -11.29
C ALA A 858 -5.11 26.22 -12.53
N LEU A 859 -6.11 26.81 -13.22
CA LEU A 859 -6.73 26.21 -14.39
C LEU A 859 -5.73 26.15 -15.57
N LEU A 860 -5.59 24.97 -16.18
CA LEU A 860 -4.70 24.76 -17.33
C LEU A 860 -5.44 25.02 -18.66
N GLY A 861 -6.70 24.60 -18.75
CA GLY A 861 -7.52 24.79 -19.95
C GLY A 861 -8.89 25.37 -19.64
N LEU A 862 -9.30 26.35 -20.44
CA LEU A 862 -10.66 26.88 -20.45
C LEU A 862 -11.21 26.92 -21.88
N ASN A 863 -12.23 26.12 -22.13
CA ASN A 863 -12.90 26.05 -23.42
C ASN A 863 -14.37 26.44 -23.28
N LEU A 864 -14.74 27.58 -23.87
CA LEU A 864 -16.10 28.12 -23.91
C LEU A 864 -16.62 28.21 -25.36
N SER A 865 -15.94 27.59 -26.31
CA SER A 865 -16.23 27.74 -27.74
C SER A 865 -17.62 27.26 -28.13
N ASN A 866 -18.13 27.73 -29.27
CA ASN A 866 -19.41 27.32 -29.85
C ASN A 866 -20.59 27.45 -28.87
N ASN A 867 -20.81 28.66 -28.36
CA ASN A 867 -21.91 29.03 -27.48
C ASN A 867 -22.57 30.35 -27.97
N HIS A 868 -23.42 30.95 -27.15
CA HIS A 868 -24.07 32.25 -27.39
C HIS A 868 -23.59 33.33 -26.42
N LEU A 869 -22.34 33.23 -25.95
CA LEU A 869 -21.76 34.20 -25.01
C LEU A 869 -21.55 35.54 -25.71
N ASN A 870 -21.83 36.62 -25.00
CA ASN A 870 -21.76 37.99 -25.50
C ASN A 870 -20.93 38.87 -24.56
N SER A 871 -20.94 40.19 -24.78
CA SER A 871 -20.10 41.15 -24.04
C SER A 871 -18.59 40.96 -24.32
N GLY A 872 -17.76 41.74 -23.64
CA GLY A 872 -16.30 41.67 -23.76
C GLY A 872 -15.69 40.52 -22.96
N ILE A 873 -14.48 40.11 -23.37
CA ILE A 873 -13.62 39.25 -22.53
C ILE A 873 -13.24 40.05 -21.27
N PRO A 874 -13.37 39.50 -20.05
CA PRO A 874 -13.05 40.25 -18.83
C PRO A 874 -11.59 40.75 -18.76
N ASP A 875 -11.40 42.00 -18.33
CA ASP A 875 -10.08 42.63 -18.21
C ASP A 875 -9.14 41.91 -17.23
N SER A 876 -9.68 41.11 -16.30
CA SER A 876 -8.90 40.32 -15.35
C SER A 876 -8.39 38.98 -15.89
N ILE A 877 -8.57 38.66 -17.18
CA ILE A 877 -8.11 37.40 -17.80
C ILE A 877 -6.63 37.09 -17.52
N GLY A 878 -5.78 38.11 -17.40
CA GLY A 878 -4.36 37.96 -17.03
C GLY A 878 -4.10 37.35 -15.65
N ASN A 879 -5.11 37.22 -14.78
CA ASN A 879 -5.00 36.58 -13.47
C ASN A 879 -4.89 35.05 -13.54
N MET A 880 -5.28 34.44 -14.66
CA MET A 880 -5.30 32.98 -14.84
C MET A 880 -3.90 32.44 -15.19
N LYS A 881 -2.98 32.54 -14.23
CA LYS A 881 -1.53 32.39 -14.47
C LYS A 881 -1.08 31.02 -14.98
N ALA A 882 -1.82 29.94 -14.74
CA ALA A 882 -1.45 28.58 -15.15
C ALA A 882 -1.96 28.17 -16.55
N VAL A 883 -2.77 29.01 -17.21
CA VAL A 883 -3.48 28.62 -18.42
C VAL A 883 -2.52 28.37 -19.59
N ILE A 884 -2.68 27.20 -20.21
CA ILE A 884 -2.00 26.77 -21.43
C ILE A 884 -2.92 26.72 -22.65
N SER A 885 -4.24 26.59 -22.44
CA SER A 885 -5.28 26.49 -23.47
C SER A 885 -6.41 27.48 -23.23
N LEU A 886 -6.70 28.36 -24.21
CA LEU A 886 -7.93 29.15 -24.25
C LEU A 886 -8.65 28.98 -25.58
N ASP A 887 -9.93 28.63 -25.53
CA ASP A 887 -10.78 28.64 -26.73
C ASP A 887 -12.14 29.29 -26.44
N PHE A 888 -12.34 30.48 -27.01
CA PHE A 888 -13.59 31.24 -26.94
C PHE A 888 -14.25 31.38 -28.32
N SER A 889 -13.82 30.58 -29.30
CA SER A 889 -14.28 30.71 -30.68
C SER A 889 -15.77 30.42 -30.86
N GLY A 890 -16.38 30.93 -31.93
CA GLY A 890 -17.78 30.62 -32.25
C GLY A 890 -18.77 31.14 -31.21
N ASN A 891 -18.58 32.38 -30.74
CA ASN A 891 -19.46 33.07 -29.81
C ASN A 891 -19.91 34.43 -30.39
N GLN A 892 -20.56 35.25 -29.57
CA GLN A 892 -21.01 36.61 -29.90
C GLN A 892 -20.23 37.67 -29.12
N LEU A 893 -18.97 37.39 -28.75
CA LEU A 893 -18.16 38.28 -27.94
C LEU A 893 -17.86 39.57 -28.70
N THR A 894 -17.93 40.70 -28.00
CA THR A 894 -17.72 42.05 -28.52
C THR A 894 -16.53 42.72 -27.83
N SER A 895 -16.33 44.02 -28.07
CA SER A 895 -15.27 44.84 -27.45
C SER A 895 -13.83 44.43 -27.86
N PRO A 896 -12.82 45.22 -27.46
CA PRO A 896 -11.42 44.87 -27.68
C PRO A 896 -10.95 43.70 -26.82
N ILE A 897 -9.95 42.96 -27.33
CA ILE A 897 -9.24 41.94 -26.56
C ILE A 897 -8.45 42.65 -25.44
N PRO A 898 -8.65 42.31 -24.15
CA PRO A 898 -7.96 42.97 -23.05
C PRO A 898 -6.43 42.87 -23.12
N PRO A 899 -5.67 43.95 -22.88
CA PRO A 899 -4.21 43.91 -22.85
C PRO A 899 -3.63 42.95 -21.81
N SER A 900 -4.36 42.68 -20.72
CA SER A 900 -3.96 41.76 -19.65
C SER A 900 -3.78 40.31 -20.11
N ILE A 901 -4.35 39.92 -21.26
CA ILE A 901 -4.13 38.58 -21.85
C ILE A 901 -2.63 38.33 -22.15
N ALA A 902 -1.82 39.38 -22.28
CA ALA A 902 -0.37 39.29 -22.43
C ALA A 902 0.35 38.74 -21.18
N ALA A 903 -0.32 38.70 -20.02
CA ALA A 903 0.23 38.14 -18.79
C ALA A 903 0.16 36.61 -18.70
N LEU A 904 -0.54 35.95 -19.64
CA LEU A 904 -0.67 34.49 -19.72
C LEU A 904 0.61 33.86 -20.30
N ASN A 905 1.64 33.73 -19.47
CA ASN A 905 2.98 33.34 -19.90
C ASN A 905 3.11 31.89 -20.38
N PHE A 906 2.19 30.99 -20.02
CA PHE A 906 2.22 29.58 -20.44
C PHE A 906 1.27 29.26 -21.60
N LEU A 907 0.56 30.27 -22.12
CA LEU A 907 -0.46 30.10 -23.15
C LEU A 907 0.14 29.54 -24.44
N SER A 908 -0.20 28.29 -24.77
CA SER A 908 0.31 27.56 -25.93
C SER A 908 -0.72 27.41 -27.05
N HIS A 909 -2.00 27.49 -26.70
CA HIS A 909 -3.11 27.41 -27.63
C HIS A 909 -4.13 28.52 -27.31
N LEU A 910 -4.48 29.31 -28.33
CA LEU A 910 -5.47 30.37 -28.25
C LEU A 910 -6.38 30.28 -29.47
N ASN A 911 -7.69 30.37 -29.28
CA ASN A 911 -8.63 30.50 -30.39
C ASN A 911 -9.75 31.48 -30.02
N LEU A 912 -9.84 32.57 -30.77
CA LEU A 912 -10.83 33.66 -30.60
C LEU A 912 -11.66 33.85 -31.88
N SER A 913 -11.59 32.90 -32.80
CA SER A 913 -12.20 33.00 -34.12
C SER A 913 -13.73 33.06 -34.05
N HIS A 914 -14.36 33.55 -35.10
CA HIS A 914 -15.81 33.59 -35.26
C HIS A 914 -16.53 34.27 -34.07
N ASN A 915 -16.08 35.49 -33.74
CA ASN A 915 -16.70 36.39 -32.78
C ASN A 915 -16.92 37.77 -33.42
N ASN A 916 -17.31 38.77 -32.61
CA ASN A 916 -17.52 40.15 -33.03
C ASN A 916 -16.55 41.12 -32.31
N LEU A 917 -15.32 40.65 -32.05
CA LEU A 917 -14.25 41.40 -31.40
C LEU A 917 -13.73 42.52 -32.31
N SER A 918 -13.21 43.59 -31.70
CA SER A 918 -12.77 44.79 -32.42
C SER A 918 -11.44 45.35 -31.88
N GLY A 919 -10.85 46.32 -32.58
CA GLY A 919 -9.65 47.00 -32.10
C GLY A 919 -8.35 46.25 -32.39
N ARG A 920 -7.29 46.59 -31.64
CA ARG A 920 -5.93 46.09 -31.90
C ARG A 920 -5.68 44.78 -31.13
N ILE A 921 -5.06 43.81 -31.80
CA ILE A 921 -4.58 42.58 -31.14
C ILE A 921 -3.45 42.94 -30.13
N PRO A 922 -3.58 42.60 -28.84
CA PRO A 922 -2.55 42.82 -27.83
C PRO A 922 -1.23 42.12 -28.18
N THR A 923 -0.12 42.69 -27.74
CA THR A 923 1.22 42.12 -27.93
C THR A 923 1.84 41.78 -26.59
N GLY A 924 2.43 40.59 -26.47
CA GLY A 924 3.19 40.13 -25.32
C GLY A 924 4.15 39.02 -25.73
N ASN A 925 5.15 38.71 -24.89
CA ASN A 925 6.20 37.76 -25.23
C ASN A 925 5.63 36.39 -25.64
N GLN A 926 4.66 35.87 -24.88
CA GLN A 926 4.02 34.59 -25.20
C GLN A 926 3.09 34.70 -26.40
N LEU A 927 2.25 35.74 -26.50
CA LEU A 927 1.32 35.94 -27.62
C LEU A 927 2.02 36.04 -28.97
N GLN A 928 3.24 36.57 -29.03
CA GLN A 928 4.03 36.66 -30.26
C GLN A 928 4.47 35.30 -30.80
N THR A 929 4.47 34.25 -29.97
CA THR A 929 4.75 32.88 -30.42
C THR A 929 3.55 32.25 -31.14
N LEU A 930 2.33 32.77 -30.91
CA LEU A 930 1.08 32.32 -31.51
C LEU A 930 0.87 32.99 -32.87
N THR A 931 1.56 32.47 -33.89
CA THR A 931 1.64 33.09 -35.23
C THR A 931 0.52 32.67 -36.18
N ASP A 932 -0.33 31.73 -35.80
CA ASP A 932 -1.42 31.24 -36.65
C ASP A 932 -2.52 32.31 -36.80
N PRO A 933 -2.77 32.84 -38.02
CA PRO A 933 -3.83 33.82 -38.24
C PRO A 933 -5.25 33.25 -38.05
N SER A 934 -5.41 31.91 -38.08
CA SER A 934 -6.71 31.25 -37.88
C SER A 934 -7.33 31.59 -36.52
N ILE A 935 -6.49 31.87 -35.52
CA ILE A 935 -6.86 32.26 -34.14
C ILE A 935 -7.89 33.40 -34.12
N TYR A 936 -7.81 34.35 -35.06
CA TYR A 936 -8.61 35.58 -35.05
C TYR A 936 -9.65 35.63 -36.18
N VAL A 937 -9.72 34.61 -37.05
CA VAL A 937 -10.54 34.66 -38.26
C VAL A 937 -12.02 34.88 -37.93
N GLY A 938 -12.77 35.57 -38.78
CA GLY A 938 -14.19 35.85 -38.55
C GLY A 938 -14.50 37.10 -37.70
N ASN A 939 -13.50 37.74 -37.07
CA ASN A 939 -13.65 39.02 -36.38
C ASN A 939 -13.32 40.18 -37.34
N ARG A 940 -14.35 40.83 -37.91
CA ARG A 940 -14.16 41.81 -39.01
C ARG A 940 -13.44 43.10 -38.59
N ASP A 941 -13.56 43.49 -37.33
CA ASP A 941 -13.07 44.77 -36.81
C ASP A 941 -11.74 44.65 -36.04
N LEU A 942 -11.10 43.47 -36.06
CA LEU A 942 -9.75 43.28 -35.52
C LEU A 942 -8.69 43.77 -36.51
N CYS A 943 -7.78 44.61 -36.02
CA CYS A 943 -6.63 45.08 -36.78
C CYS A 943 -5.35 44.42 -36.26
N ALA A 944 -4.72 43.58 -37.10
CA ALA A 944 -3.34 43.18 -36.90
C ALA A 944 -2.43 44.39 -37.17
N GLY A 945 -1.61 44.78 -36.19
CA GLY A 945 -0.66 45.89 -36.35
C GLY A 945 0.22 45.73 -37.60
N PHE A 946 0.70 46.84 -38.16
CA PHE A 946 1.63 47.04 -39.31
C PHE A 946 1.40 46.18 -40.58
N TRP A 947 1.32 44.86 -40.49
CA TRP A 947 1.05 43.92 -41.60
C TRP A 947 -0.42 43.89 -42.04
N GLY A 948 -1.38 44.14 -41.13
CA GLY A 948 -2.79 44.35 -41.52
C GLY A 948 -2.97 45.60 -42.38
N PHE A 949 -2.16 46.64 -42.15
CA PHE A 949 -2.10 47.84 -42.98
C PHE A 949 -1.49 47.56 -44.37
N ILE A 950 -0.45 46.72 -44.44
CA ILE A 950 0.16 46.26 -45.71
C ILE A 950 -0.81 45.36 -46.50
N GLY A 951 -1.55 44.47 -45.83
CA GLY A 951 -2.61 43.66 -46.44
C GLY A 951 -3.76 44.51 -46.99
N LEU A 952 -4.20 45.53 -46.24
CA LEU A 952 -5.17 46.54 -46.70
C LEU A 952 -4.65 47.35 -47.91
N LEU A 953 -3.35 47.65 -47.96
CA LEU A 953 -2.68 48.30 -49.09
C LEU A 953 -2.56 47.40 -50.34
N LEU A 954 -2.52 46.08 -50.18
CA LEU A 954 -2.54 45.11 -51.28
C LEU A 954 -3.93 44.98 -51.94
N PHE A 955 -5.01 45.14 -51.17
CA PHE A 955 -6.38 44.92 -51.68
C PHE A 955 -7.15 46.20 -52.08
N LYS A 956 -6.83 47.39 -51.56
CA LYS A 956 -7.55 48.63 -51.91
C LYS A 956 -6.74 49.59 -52.80
N LYS A 957 -6.92 49.44 -54.12
CA LYS A 957 -6.25 50.19 -55.21
C LYS A 957 -6.30 51.72 -55.10
N HIS A 958 -7.36 52.30 -54.52
CA HIS A 958 -7.51 53.77 -54.34
C HIS A 958 -6.60 54.37 -53.25
N TRP A 959 -6.32 53.62 -52.18
CA TRP A 959 -5.45 54.09 -51.10
C TRP A 959 -3.97 54.06 -51.50
N ARG A 960 -3.60 53.10 -52.37
CA ARG A 960 -2.28 53.01 -53.01
C ARG A 960 -1.90 54.31 -53.73
N HIS A 961 -2.85 54.89 -54.46
CA HIS A 961 -2.61 56.08 -55.29
C HIS A 961 -2.43 57.37 -54.45
N LYS A 962 -3.10 57.47 -53.29
CA LYS A 962 -2.91 58.58 -52.34
C LYS A 962 -1.58 58.47 -51.59
N LEU A 963 -1.18 57.26 -51.20
CA LEU A 963 0.08 57.03 -50.51
C LEU A 963 1.29 57.29 -51.42
N TYR A 964 1.23 56.85 -52.68
CA TYR A 964 2.29 57.13 -53.67
C TYR A 964 2.46 58.64 -53.94
N ARG A 965 1.37 59.39 -54.09
CA ARG A 965 1.43 60.87 -54.21
C ARG A 965 2.03 61.53 -52.96
N PHE A 966 1.64 61.07 -51.77
CA PHE A 966 2.18 61.60 -50.52
C PHE A 966 3.68 61.30 -50.37
N SER A 967 4.13 60.11 -50.77
CA SER A 967 5.56 59.77 -50.77
C SER A 967 6.36 60.54 -51.81
N GLU A 968 5.81 60.79 -53.01
CA GLU A 968 6.44 61.65 -54.02
C GLU A 968 6.57 63.09 -53.51
N GLU A 969 5.50 63.67 -52.97
CA GLU A 969 5.55 65.05 -52.42
C GLU A 969 6.55 65.19 -51.26
N ILE A 970 6.70 64.15 -50.43
CA ILE A 970 7.72 64.16 -49.36
C ILE A 970 9.13 63.98 -49.94
N MET A 971 9.32 63.09 -50.91
CA MET A 971 10.60 62.88 -51.57
C MET A 971 11.07 64.14 -52.31
N ASP A 972 10.17 64.85 -52.98
CA ASP A 972 10.48 66.13 -53.63
C ASP A 972 10.85 67.22 -52.61
N LYS A 973 10.13 67.30 -51.48
CA LYS A 973 10.48 68.22 -50.39
C LYS A 973 11.85 67.91 -49.78
N ILE A 974 12.17 66.63 -49.58
CA ILE A 974 13.47 66.18 -49.08
C ILE A 974 14.57 66.46 -50.12
N TYR A 975 14.32 66.15 -51.39
CA TYR A 975 15.25 66.40 -52.50
C TYR A 975 15.58 67.89 -52.63
N VAL A 976 14.56 68.77 -52.63
CA VAL A 976 14.74 70.22 -52.66
C VAL A 976 15.50 70.70 -51.41
N ALA A 977 15.17 70.19 -50.22
CA ALA A 977 15.88 70.54 -49.00
C ALA A 977 17.37 70.11 -49.05
N VAL A 978 17.67 68.94 -49.59
CA VAL A 978 19.04 68.43 -49.76
C VAL A 978 19.79 69.24 -50.82
N VAL A 979 19.19 69.50 -51.98
CA VAL A 979 19.79 70.30 -53.05
C VAL A 979 20.09 71.73 -52.57
N LEU A 980 19.16 72.38 -51.86
CA LEU A 980 19.39 73.69 -51.26
C LEU A 980 20.51 73.67 -50.21
N ARG A 981 20.63 72.59 -49.42
CA ARG A 981 21.69 72.45 -48.41
C ARG A 981 23.05 72.18 -49.06
N VAL A 982 23.10 71.39 -50.13
CA VAL A 982 24.29 71.11 -50.93
C VAL A 982 24.74 72.35 -51.70
N ASP A 983 23.82 73.12 -52.27
CA ASP A 983 24.12 74.37 -52.97
C ASP A 983 24.63 75.45 -52.00
N LYS A 984 24.04 75.54 -50.79
CA LYS A 984 24.54 76.41 -49.71
C LYS A 984 25.94 76.00 -49.23
N MET A 985 26.25 74.70 -49.20
CA MET A 985 27.59 74.18 -48.90
C MET A 985 28.60 74.43 -50.03
N LYS A 986 28.17 74.40 -51.30
CA LYS A 986 29.04 74.74 -52.45
C LYS A 986 29.37 76.23 -52.48
N ARG A 987 28.39 77.12 -52.26
CA ARG A 987 28.62 78.58 -52.18
C ARG A 987 29.52 79.00 -51.00
N GLY A 988 29.53 78.23 -49.91
CA GLY A 988 30.46 78.43 -48.80
C GLY A 988 31.89 77.92 -49.04
N ARG A 989 32.11 77.13 -50.09
CA ARG A 989 33.44 76.63 -50.51
C ARG A 989 34.10 77.49 -51.61
N GLU A 990 33.36 78.42 -52.20
CA GLU A 990 33.86 79.40 -53.20
C GLU A 990 34.10 80.80 -52.60
N SER A 991 33.97 80.95 -51.28
CA SER A 991 34.22 82.20 -50.54
C SER A 991 35.28 82.06 -49.44
N THR A 992 36.34 81.29 -49.70
CA THR A 992 37.64 81.41 -49.01
C THR A 992 38.62 82.13 -49.90
#